data_AF-A0A7J2Y592-F1
#
_entry.id   AF-A0A7J2Y592-F1
#
_cell.length_a   1.000
_cell.length_b   1.000
_cell.length_c   1.000
_cell.angle_alpha   90.00
_cell.angle_beta   90.00
_cell.angle_gamma   90.00
#
_symmetry.space_group_name_H-M   'P 1'
#
loop_
_entity.id
_entity.type
_entity.pdbx_description
1 polymer ?
#
loop_
_entity_poly.entity_id
_entity_poly.type
_entity_poly.pdbx_seq_one_letter_code
_entity_poly.pdbx_strand_id
1 'polypeptide(L)'
;MVRADASEERSEIRQKPLFPRRRPMVRMRSRPPVALAFLAAAVLLTCALPRAAGQGPGDVLAVSVDYELFGVSQLAGGGHVTWALAGEPAREIRAKIVGLYDEYVQIPRGFLFSGAPTSGNADGQIDAGEGLAFTGHLENELEGVARNFTGTRIGYFLLDRADLYEQGSAGALARSTTGLLGTRANATEDLSIRFVFSGSTVASDSPLALPTRAYADALYEVFSFRDRQSPSLSATYPYPAAWPFAEGAWRIALADDGRPALWAGNGSTGQYDNSMLARMTAYDDALLGPALDLRFASAAWASFSYTGQVAGPGDSLAFEVSTAPNFTAWSRLEYAGQPTLPPTPVGVWSNVSFDLSAYAGQKIRLRFTFQSDALGQGRGFFVRDFAIDAPSSYEGIVAASEAHYLVGPISFTEVSVSTGSVALLRTPGGEVLFYSATRDLAALTPDTIRFRSFEPLENPQALFAVMTASAYMISRSQEVAFDRYRAAQAMAFRQAAPKARWLHAAGKAAIVALILLYFVPTALYVLRVPFFVSGPVYLGLAVGLAAGLALGTRACYERRQREGPPPASGETRGASRSSLAPRDADECAHCRRGVPALERGYICDCGLLYHLHCAQGRTHCEGCQRPITVEIVRKQRLLTARCVTCGEEQTFPLGEDPRTLPCRSCGAPLRHLEAGRWYLVLASNPAILFDWLRDPTQEGKPAVCLTTAAPERLRLEFGLGGMEVFRVSASAPRAIDPRRLDPLGLKALQPLLRSEKGGALLCDALDEMIAEASMGDILRFLRRAREALAAQRVTVIVRVNPGGLAPAEIERLAGEFDETLDFAARPIDSLPRTGPSWPEAMLHS
;
A
#
# COMPACT_ATOMS: atom_id res chain seq x y z
N MET A 1 -21.46 30.25 58.48
CA MET A 1 -21.76 30.03 59.92
C MET A 1 -21.76 28.54 60.18
N VAL A 2 -20.94 27.94 61.05
CA VAL A 2 -19.49 28.02 61.34
C VAL A 2 -19.24 26.91 62.40
N ARG A 3 -18.07 26.24 62.33
CA ARG A 3 -17.37 25.45 63.38
C ARG A 3 -17.77 23.98 63.67
N ALA A 4 -16.78 23.11 63.39
CA ALA A 4 -15.91 22.38 64.34
C ALA A 4 -16.44 21.26 65.26
N ASP A 5 -15.60 20.22 65.32
CA ASP A 5 -15.21 19.35 66.44
C ASP A 5 -16.19 18.41 67.14
N ALA A 6 -15.94 17.11 66.91
CA ALA A 6 -15.32 16.14 67.83
C ALA A 6 -15.85 15.84 69.25
N SER A 7 -15.56 14.58 69.62
CA SER A 7 -15.44 13.92 70.94
C SER A 7 -16.70 13.29 71.56
N GLU A 8 -16.80 12.00 71.92
CA GLU A 8 -15.98 11.00 72.68
C GLU A 8 -16.49 10.83 74.12
N GLU A 9 -17.00 9.64 74.50
CA GLU A 9 -16.40 8.75 75.52
C GLU A 9 -17.31 7.57 75.96
N ARG A 10 -16.68 6.38 76.01
CA ARG A 10 -16.76 5.23 76.98
C ARG A 10 -18.10 4.55 77.32
N SER A 11 -18.18 3.26 77.65
CA SER A 11 -17.28 2.08 77.69
C SER A 11 -18.10 0.88 78.22
N GLU A 12 -17.86 -0.34 77.74
CA GLU A 12 -17.71 -1.55 78.60
C GLU A 12 -17.32 -2.80 77.78
N ILE A 13 -16.46 -3.63 78.36
CA ILE A 13 -15.72 -4.75 77.73
C ILE A 13 -16.22 -6.09 78.26
N ARG A 14 -16.36 -7.10 77.39
CA ARG A 14 -16.42 -8.52 77.77
C ARG A 14 -15.67 -9.40 76.76
N GLN A 15 -14.75 -10.24 77.23
CA GLN A 15 -14.01 -11.24 76.46
C GLN A 15 -14.55 -12.66 76.71
N LYS A 16 -14.67 -13.51 75.67
CA LYS A 16 -14.13 -14.89 75.55
C LYS A 16 -14.50 -15.55 74.19
N PRO A 17 -13.89 -16.70 73.79
CA PRO A 17 -13.27 -16.94 72.48
C PRO A 17 -14.03 -17.95 71.60
N LEU A 18 -13.56 -18.21 70.35
CA LEU A 18 -13.73 -19.49 69.60
C LEU A 18 -13.05 -19.42 68.20
N PHE A 19 -12.23 -20.42 67.84
CA PHE A 19 -11.91 -20.76 66.44
C PHE A 19 -13.19 -21.28 65.74
N PRO A 20 -13.42 -21.07 64.41
CA PRO A 20 -12.97 -22.07 63.42
C PRO A 20 -12.82 -21.63 61.94
N ARG A 21 -12.25 -22.56 61.15
CA ARG A 21 -12.41 -22.83 59.70
C ARG A 21 -11.75 -21.91 58.65
N ARG A 22 -10.78 -22.50 57.95
CA ARG A 22 -10.31 -22.15 56.60
C ARG A 22 -11.49 -21.95 55.63
N ARG A 23 -11.52 -20.82 54.93
CA ARG A 23 -12.26 -20.65 53.67
C ARG A 23 -11.26 -20.79 52.50
N PRO A 24 -11.61 -21.48 51.40
CA PRO A 24 -10.76 -21.54 50.23
C PRO A 24 -10.78 -20.19 49.52
N MET A 25 -9.60 -19.63 49.24
CA MET A 25 -9.47 -18.52 48.31
C MET A 25 -9.97 -18.98 46.94
N VAL A 26 -11.04 -18.34 46.46
CA VAL A 26 -11.54 -18.49 45.10
C VAL A 26 -10.41 -18.17 44.14
N ARG A 27 -9.98 -19.18 43.41
CA ARG A 27 -9.02 -19.07 42.30
C ARG A 27 -9.73 -18.30 41.18
N MET A 28 -9.62 -16.97 41.16
CA MET A 28 -9.96 -16.20 39.97
C MET A 28 -9.04 -16.68 38.84
N ARG A 29 -9.65 -17.40 37.89
CA ARG A 29 -9.02 -17.87 36.67
C ARG A 29 -8.71 -16.64 35.82
N SER A 30 -7.55 -16.03 36.04
CA SER A 30 -7.06 -14.97 35.16
C SER A 30 -6.89 -15.56 33.77
N ARG A 31 -7.73 -15.12 32.83
CA ARG A 31 -7.41 -15.26 31.41
C ARG A 31 -6.04 -14.60 31.19
N PRO A 32 -5.10 -15.22 30.46
CA PRO A 32 -3.75 -14.71 30.39
C PRO A 32 -3.78 -13.29 29.77
N PRO A 33 -3.16 -12.29 30.41
CA PRO A 33 -3.12 -10.91 29.88
C PRO A 33 -2.49 -10.83 28.48
N VAL A 34 -1.72 -11.86 28.11
CA VAL A 34 -1.13 -12.06 26.78
C VAL A 34 -2.21 -12.25 25.71
N ALA A 35 -3.27 -13.03 25.97
CA ALA A 35 -4.34 -13.22 25.00
C ALA A 35 -5.14 -11.92 24.78
N LEU A 36 -5.30 -11.10 25.83
CA LEU A 36 -5.95 -9.80 25.73
C LEU A 36 -5.08 -8.79 24.96
N ALA A 37 -3.76 -8.83 25.15
CA ALA A 37 -2.81 -7.99 24.41
C ALA A 37 -2.71 -8.41 22.93
N PHE A 38 -2.73 -9.70 22.62
CA PHE A 38 -2.79 -10.19 21.23
C PHE A 38 -4.14 -9.89 20.58
N LEU A 39 -5.25 -10.02 21.31
CA LEU A 39 -6.56 -9.59 20.80
C LEU A 39 -6.59 -8.07 20.58
N ALA A 40 -6.05 -7.27 21.49
CA ALA A 40 -5.97 -5.82 21.31
C ALA A 40 -5.07 -5.45 20.14
N ALA A 41 -3.91 -6.11 19.98
CA ALA A 41 -3.02 -5.90 18.84
C ALA A 41 -3.64 -6.35 17.51
N ALA A 42 -4.35 -7.48 17.48
CA ALA A 42 -5.05 -7.97 16.29
C ALA A 42 -6.28 -7.10 15.94
N VAL A 43 -7.00 -6.60 16.95
CA VAL A 43 -8.10 -5.63 16.78
C VAL A 43 -7.56 -4.28 16.30
N LEU A 44 -6.41 -3.82 16.82
CA LEU A 44 -5.74 -2.61 16.34
C LEU A 44 -5.21 -2.77 14.91
N LEU A 45 -4.66 -3.95 14.54
CA LEU A 45 -4.22 -4.25 13.17
C LEU A 45 -5.39 -4.31 12.19
N THR A 46 -6.53 -4.86 12.61
CA THR A 46 -7.74 -4.95 11.78
C THR A 46 -8.53 -3.65 11.69
N CYS A 47 -8.38 -2.74 12.67
CA CYS A 47 -8.93 -1.38 12.61
C CYS A 47 -8.00 -0.39 11.88
N ALA A 48 -6.71 -0.71 11.70
CA ALA A 48 -5.74 0.13 11.00
C ALA A 48 -5.73 -0.06 9.47
N LEU A 49 -6.40 -1.09 8.96
CA LEU A 49 -6.70 -1.22 7.54
C LEU A 49 -8.01 -0.47 7.26
N PRO A 50 -8.05 0.47 6.29
CA PRO A 50 -9.31 1.12 5.94
C PRO A 50 -10.34 0.04 5.59
N ARG A 51 -11.56 0.18 6.13
CA ARG A 51 -12.70 -0.51 5.55
C ARG A 51 -12.75 -0.04 4.10
N ALA A 52 -12.78 -0.99 3.16
CA ALA A 52 -13.25 -0.70 1.82
C ALA A 52 -14.50 0.16 1.97
N ALA A 53 -14.52 1.34 1.34
CA ALA A 53 -15.69 2.19 1.31
C ALA A 53 -16.82 1.36 0.70
N GLY A 54 -17.61 0.73 1.57
CA GLY A 54 -18.88 0.15 1.18
C GLY A 54 -19.67 1.31 0.61
N GLN A 55 -20.23 1.09 -0.59
CA GLN A 55 -21.14 2.01 -1.26
C GLN A 55 -22.08 2.64 -0.21
N GLY A 56 -21.78 3.90 0.12
CA GLY A 56 -22.57 4.70 1.04
C GLY A 56 -23.72 5.35 0.27
N PRO A 57 -24.86 5.59 0.93
CA PRO A 57 -26.12 5.95 0.29
C PRO A 57 -26.12 7.38 -0.26
N GLY A 58 -26.85 7.58 -1.37
CA GLY A 58 -27.50 8.82 -1.84
C GLY A 58 -26.71 10.14 -1.90
N ASP A 59 -26.66 10.76 -3.09
CA ASP A 59 -26.17 12.14 -3.37
C ASP A 59 -24.78 12.49 -2.82
N VAL A 60 -23.76 11.66 -3.10
CA VAL A 60 -22.37 11.91 -2.71
C VAL A 60 -21.41 11.75 -3.90
N LEU A 61 -20.43 12.63 -4.01
CA LEU A 61 -19.26 12.48 -4.87
C LEU A 61 -18.15 11.77 -4.09
N ALA A 62 -17.82 10.54 -4.47
CA ALA A 62 -16.68 9.82 -3.90
C ALA A 62 -15.45 9.98 -4.80
N VAL A 63 -14.33 10.41 -4.21
CA VAL A 63 -13.04 10.57 -4.89
C VAL A 63 -12.04 9.66 -4.20
N SER A 64 -11.61 8.62 -4.92
CA SER A 64 -10.57 7.69 -4.45
C SER A 64 -9.29 7.92 -5.24
N VAL A 65 -8.19 8.15 -4.53
CA VAL A 65 -6.87 8.38 -5.12
C VAL A 65 -5.86 7.45 -4.49
N ASP A 66 -5.03 6.82 -5.31
CA ASP A 66 -3.86 6.11 -4.87
C ASP A 66 -2.60 6.65 -5.56
N TYR A 67 -1.51 6.75 -4.82
CA TYR A 67 -0.20 7.15 -5.30
C TYR A 67 0.79 6.02 -5.05
N GLU A 68 1.52 5.61 -6.07
CA GLU A 68 2.60 4.65 -6.02
C GLU A 68 3.90 5.32 -6.47
N LEU A 69 4.67 5.84 -5.51
CA LEU A 69 5.88 6.62 -5.79
C LEU A 69 7.12 5.92 -5.25
N PHE A 70 8.17 5.91 -6.06
CA PHE A 70 9.42 5.21 -5.77
C PHE A 70 10.61 6.14 -6.02
N GLY A 71 11.62 6.10 -5.16
CA GLY A 71 12.85 6.87 -5.36
C GLY A 71 13.68 7.04 -4.09
N VAL A 72 14.77 7.79 -4.21
CA VAL A 72 15.72 8.05 -3.11
C VAL A 72 15.73 9.51 -2.63
N SER A 73 15.57 10.47 -3.54
CA SER A 73 15.61 11.90 -3.23
C SER A 73 14.43 12.65 -3.86
N GLN A 74 14.11 12.28 -5.10
CA GLN A 74 12.88 12.63 -5.80
C GLN A 74 12.11 11.34 -6.01
N LEU A 75 10.88 11.27 -5.51
CA LEU A 75 10.00 10.14 -5.80
C LEU A 75 9.31 10.42 -7.12
N ALA A 76 9.32 9.43 -8.01
CA ALA A 76 8.58 9.45 -9.26
C ALA A 76 7.72 8.19 -9.32
N GLY A 77 6.64 8.27 -10.06
CA GLY A 77 5.72 7.15 -10.20
C GLY A 77 4.39 7.62 -10.75
N GLY A 78 3.33 6.98 -10.29
CA GLY A 78 2.00 7.30 -10.74
C GLY A 78 0.96 6.84 -9.74
N GLY A 79 -0.24 6.62 -10.23
CA GLY A 79 -1.38 6.33 -9.38
C GLY A 79 -2.67 6.30 -10.17
N HIS A 80 -3.76 6.10 -9.45
CA HIS A 80 -5.09 6.13 -10.03
C HIS A 80 -5.97 7.12 -9.30
N VAL A 81 -6.90 7.70 -10.05
CA VAL A 81 -8.01 8.47 -9.50
C VAL A 81 -9.31 7.90 -10.03
N THR A 82 -10.25 7.66 -9.12
CA THR A 82 -11.60 7.21 -9.42
C THR A 82 -12.59 8.19 -8.83
N TRP A 83 -13.40 8.78 -9.69
CA TRP A 83 -14.61 9.50 -9.29
C TRP A 83 -15.80 8.54 -9.39
N ALA A 84 -16.54 8.40 -8.29
CA ALA A 84 -17.80 7.67 -8.26
C ALA A 84 -18.89 8.63 -7.78
N LEU A 85 -19.89 8.86 -8.63
CA LEU A 85 -20.99 9.78 -8.40
C LEU A 85 -22.30 8.98 -8.38
N ALA A 86 -23.14 9.24 -7.38
CA ALA A 86 -24.46 8.62 -7.25
C ALA A 86 -25.52 9.70 -7.02
N GLY A 87 -26.70 9.53 -7.62
CA GLY A 87 -27.82 10.46 -7.46
C GLY A 87 -27.60 11.82 -8.14
N GLU A 88 -27.86 12.92 -7.42
CA GLU A 88 -27.83 14.28 -7.95
C GLU A 88 -26.46 14.70 -8.54
N PRO A 89 -25.30 14.43 -7.92
CA PRO A 89 -23.99 14.70 -8.53
C PRO A 89 -23.78 14.02 -9.88
N ALA A 90 -24.28 12.79 -10.06
CA ALA A 90 -24.18 12.07 -11.33
C ALA A 90 -25.09 12.69 -12.40
N ARG A 91 -26.28 13.17 -12.00
CA ARG A 91 -27.19 13.91 -12.88
C ARG A 91 -26.61 15.25 -13.29
N GLU A 92 -26.05 16.00 -12.35
CA GLU A 92 -25.46 17.32 -12.58
C GLU A 92 -24.33 17.23 -13.60
N ILE A 93 -23.34 16.35 -13.38
CA ILE A 93 -22.20 16.24 -14.29
C ILE A 93 -22.63 15.79 -15.70
N ARG A 94 -23.62 14.88 -15.83
CA ARG A 94 -24.19 14.52 -17.13
C ARG A 94 -24.85 15.71 -17.81
N ALA A 95 -25.63 16.50 -17.06
CA ALA A 95 -26.27 17.70 -17.59
C ALA A 95 -25.24 18.72 -18.07
N LYS A 96 -24.10 18.87 -17.38
CA LYS A 96 -23.00 19.72 -17.83
C LYS A 96 -22.32 19.18 -19.09
N ILE A 97 -22.06 17.86 -19.14
CA ILE A 97 -21.46 17.22 -20.33
C ILE A 97 -22.38 17.37 -21.53
N VAL A 98 -23.66 17.03 -21.41
CA VAL A 98 -24.64 17.21 -22.49
C VAL A 98 -24.74 18.70 -22.90
N GLY A 99 -24.80 19.61 -21.93
CA GLY A 99 -24.92 21.04 -22.23
C GLY A 99 -23.70 21.68 -22.91
N LEU A 100 -22.48 21.16 -22.68
CA LEU A 100 -21.25 21.71 -23.28
C LEU A 100 -20.74 20.91 -24.48
N TYR A 101 -20.82 19.58 -24.43
CA TYR A 101 -20.21 18.69 -25.42
C TYR A 101 -21.20 18.13 -26.45
N ASP A 102 -22.49 18.00 -26.11
CA ASP A 102 -23.54 17.57 -27.05
C ASP A 102 -24.21 18.79 -27.74
N GLU A 103 -24.63 19.81 -26.99
CA GLU A 103 -25.32 21.00 -27.54
C GLU A 103 -24.44 21.83 -28.50
N TYR A 104 -23.14 21.93 -28.23
CA TYR A 104 -22.20 22.68 -29.06
C TYR A 104 -21.34 21.73 -29.89
N VAL A 105 -21.04 22.10 -31.14
CA VAL A 105 -20.09 21.36 -32.03
C VAL A 105 -18.63 21.74 -31.74
N GLN A 106 -18.42 22.96 -31.25
CA GLN A 106 -17.14 23.48 -30.77
C GLN A 106 -17.36 24.25 -29.48
N ILE A 107 -16.42 24.14 -28.55
CA ILE A 107 -16.50 24.81 -27.25
C ILE A 107 -16.54 26.33 -27.48
N PRO A 108 -17.58 27.04 -26.99
CA PRO A 108 -17.69 28.48 -27.18
C PRO A 108 -16.56 29.28 -26.53
N ARG A 109 -16.35 30.52 -27.00
CA ARG A 109 -15.41 31.43 -26.37
C ARG A 109 -15.80 31.75 -24.94
N GLY A 110 -14.78 31.80 -24.08
CA GLY A 110 -14.92 32.08 -22.66
C GLY A 110 -14.84 30.83 -21.80
N PHE A 111 -15.00 29.62 -22.35
CA PHE A 111 -14.61 28.39 -21.65
C PHE A 111 -13.10 28.13 -21.77
N LEU A 112 -12.54 27.35 -20.83
CA LEU A 112 -11.10 27.05 -20.77
C LEU A 112 -10.55 26.44 -22.08
N PHE A 113 -11.34 25.59 -22.75
CA PHE A 113 -10.97 24.91 -23.99
C PHE A 113 -11.64 25.50 -25.23
N SER A 114 -11.94 26.80 -25.21
CA SER A 114 -12.56 27.54 -26.32
C SER A 114 -11.97 27.18 -27.69
N GLY A 115 -12.85 26.85 -28.64
CA GLY A 115 -12.51 26.49 -30.02
C GLY A 115 -12.19 25.01 -30.25
N ALA A 116 -12.07 24.20 -29.20
CA ALA A 116 -11.89 22.75 -29.33
C ALA A 116 -13.18 22.07 -29.84
N PRO A 117 -13.07 21.04 -30.69
CA PRO A 117 -14.22 20.27 -31.14
C PRO A 117 -14.75 19.38 -30.01
N THR A 118 -16.07 19.24 -29.93
CA THR A 118 -16.75 18.45 -28.90
C THR A 118 -17.35 17.14 -29.44
N SER A 119 -17.44 17.00 -30.77
CA SER A 119 -18.23 15.96 -31.47
C SER A 119 -19.75 16.07 -31.26
N GLY A 120 -20.24 17.18 -30.72
CA GLY A 120 -21.65 17.37 -30.38
C GLY A 120 -22.58 17.24 -31.58
N ASN A 121 -23.69 16.54 -31.36
CA ASN A 121 -24.72 16.30 -32.37
C ASN A 121 -26.12 16.78 -31.95
N ALA A 122 -26.26 17.30 -30.73
CA ALA A 122 -27.46 17.80 -30.09
C ALA A 122 -28.60 16.76 -29.98
N ASP A 123 -28.27 15.49 -29.75
CA ASP A 123 -29.24 14.40 -29.58
C ASP A 123 -29.67 14.17 -28.12
N GLY A 124 -29.06 14.89 -27.18
CA GLY A 124 -29.36 14.87 -25.76
C GLY A 124 -28.81 13.65 -25.00
N GLN A 125 -27.95 12.84 -25.63
CA GLN A 125 -27.26 11.70 -25.06
C GLN A 125 -25.75 11.91 -25.12
N ILE A 126 -25.01 11.26 -24.23
CA ILE A 126 -23.54 11.34 -24.24
C ILE A 126 -22.99 10.21 -25.12
N ASP A 127 -22.55 10.57 -26.32
CA ASP A 127 -21.93 9.66 -27.26
C ASP A 127 -20.44 9.40 -26.97
N ALA A 128 -19.86 8.40 -27.64
CA ALA A 128 -18.44 8.08 -27.47
C ALA A 128 -17.52 9.25 -27.86
N GLY A 129 -17.87 10.04 -28.88
CA GLY A 129 -17.09 11.21 -29.30
C GLY A 129 -17.11 12.33 -28.25
N GLU A 130 -18.28 12.60 -27.69
CA GLU A 130 -18.50 13.65 -26.68
C GLU A 130 -17.89 13.28 -25.33
N GLY A 131 -18.08 12.03 -24.90
CA GLY A 131 -17.44 11.51 -23.72
C GLY A 131 -15.91 11.52 -23.84
N LEU A 132 -15.36 11.21 -25.02
CA LEU A 132 -13.92 11.30 -25.27
C LEU A 132 -13.43 12.75 -25.20
N ALA A 133 -14.14 13.69 -25.83
CA ALA A 133 -13.79 15.11 -25.78
C ALA A 133 -13.78 15.64 -24.34
N PHE A 134 -14.82 15.31 -23.55
CA PHE A 134 -14.86 15.67 -22.13
C PHE A 134 -13.70 15.06 -21.34
N THR A 135 -13.47 13.75 -21.46
CA THR A 135 -12.38 13.10 -20.71
C THR A 135 -11.00 13.58 -21.14
N GLY A 136 -10.80 13.94 -22.41
CA GLY A 136 -9.56 14.53 -22.89
C GLY A 136 -9.34 15.95 -22.37
N HIS A 137 -10.39 16.74 -22.16
CA HIS A 137 -10.26 18.04 -21.51
C HIS A 137 -10.05 17.93 -19.99
N LEU A 138 -10.66 16.93 -19.35
CA LEU A 138 -10.34 16.59 -17.96
C LEU A 138 -8.86 16.16 -17.80
N GLU A 139 -8.32 15.39 -18.75
CA GLU A 139 -6.91 15.05 -18.84
C GLU A 139 -6.04 16.30 -18.88
N ASN A 140 -6.34 17.22 -19.82
CA ASN A 140 -5.63 18.49 -19.98
C ASN A 140 -5.72 19.38 -18.73
N GLU A 141 -6.84 19.39 -18.01
CA GLU A 141 -6.96 20.10 -16.72
C GLU A 141 -6.07 19.48 -15.65
N LEU A 142 -6.05 18.15 -15.52
CA LEU A 142 -5.18 17.45 -14.58
C LEU A 142 -3.71 17.72 -14.89
N GLU A 143 -3.32 17.76 -16.17
CA GLU A 143 -1.97 18.08 -16.62
C GLU A 143 -1.64 19.59 -16.56
N GLY A 144 -2.60 20.45 -16.25
CA GLY A 144 -2.39 21.90 -16.16
C GLY A 144 -2.20 22.60 -17.52
N VAL A 145 -2.55 21.94 -18.62
CA VAL A 145 -2.36 22.41 -20.00
C VAL A 145 -3.11 23.72 -20.25
N ALA A 146 -4.36 23.84 -19.80
CA ALA A 146 -5.17 25.05 -19.99
C ALA A 146 -4.57 26.30 -19.32
N ARG A 147 -3.69 26.10 -18.33
CA ARG A 147 -3.03 27.18 -17.59
C ARG A 147 -1.61 27.45 -18.06
N ASN A 148 -1.19 26.84 -19.17
CA ASN A 148 0.19 26.85 -19.68
C ASN A 148 1.21 26.39 -18.62
N PHE A 149 0.79 25.50 -17.71
CA PHE A 149 1.68 24.90 -16.71
C PHE A 149 2.17 23.53 -17.20
N THR A 150 3.34 23.13 -16.74
CA THR A 150 3.88 21.78 -16.94
C THR A 150 3.47 20.89 -15.77
N GLY A 151 2.16 20.66 -15.62
CA GLY A 151 1.59 19.82 -14.55
C GLY A 151 0.82 20.58 -13.47
N THR A 152 -0.07 19.86 -12.79
CA THR A 152 -0.84 20.34 -11.63
C THR A 152 -0.17 19.96 -10.32
N ARG A 153 0.08 20.96 -9.46
CA ARG A 153 0.69 20.73 -8.14
C ARG A 153 -0.36 20.29 -7.13
N ILE A 154 -0.11 19.14 -6.53
CA ILE A 154 -0.93 18.49 -5.51
C ILE A 154 -0.09 18.28 -4.26
N GLY A 155 -0.07 19.29 -3.39
CA GLY A 155 0.77 19.32 -2.19
C GLY A 155 2.26 19.17 -2.50
N TYR A 156 2.82 17.99 -2.29
CA TYR A 156 4.22 17.67 -2.58
C TYR A 156 4.45 17.09 -3.99
N PHE A 157 3.39 16.62 -4.65
CA PHE A 157 3.42 15.94 -5.94
C PHE A 157 3.09 16.90 -7.08
N LEU A 158 3.75 16.74 -8.23
CA LEU A 158 3.41 17.40 -9.48
C LEU A 158 2.90 16.31 -10.44
N LEU A 159 1.60 16.37 -10.74
CA LEU A 159 0.97 15.52 -11.74
C LEU A 159 1.27 16.12 -13.11
N ASP A 160 2.04 15.42 -13.93
CA ASP A 160 2.48 15.90 -15.25
C ASP A 160 1.85 15.15 -16.42
N ARG A 161 1.32 13.95 -16.17
CA ARG A 161 0.57 13.17 -17.16
C ARG A 161 -0.66 12.51 -16.54
N ALA A 162 -1.76 12.50 -17.28
CA ALA A 162 -2.98 11.78 -16.95
C ALA A 162 -3.47 11.04 -18.19
N ASP A 163 -4.12 9.91 -18.00
CA ASP A 163 -4.72 9.13 -19.08
C ASP A 163 -5.96 8.41 -18.54
N LEU A 164 -6.91 8.09 -19.41
CA LEU A 164 -7.98 7.13 -19.07
C LEU A 164 -7.36 5.79 -18.62
N TYR A 165 -7.99 5.13 -17.65
CA TYR A 165 -7.45 3.89 -17.05
C TYR A 165 -7.00 2.81 -18.05
N GLU A 166 -7.77 2.57 -19.12
CA GLU A 166 -7.38 1.65 -20.20
C GLU A 166 -7.06 2.36 -21.53
N GLN A 167 -6.40 3.52 -21.47
CA GLN A 167 -6.00 4.26 -22.67
C GLN A 167 -5.22 3.38 -23.66
N GLY A 168 -5.44 3.59 -24.96
CA GLY A 168 -4.78 2.83 -26.04
C GLY A 168 -5.41 1.48 -26.40
N SER A 169 -6.48 1.07 -25.70
CA SER A 169 -7.23 -0.14 -25.98
C SER A 169 -8.56 0.16 -26.70
N ALA A 170 -9.06 -0.73 -27.57
CA ALA A 170 -10.26 -0.48 -28.38
C ALA A 170 -11.51 -0.29 -27.51
N GLY A 171 -12.09 0.90 -27.45
CA GLY A 171 -13.18 1.22 -26.51
C GLY A 171 -12.72 1.62 -25.10
N ALA A 172 -11.53 2.20 -24.97
CA ALA A 172 -10.94 2.69 -23.72
C ALA A 172 -11.94 3.45 -22.84
N LEU A 173 -12.70 4.39 -23.41
CA LEU A 173 -13.71 5.17 -22.67
C LEU A 173 -14.77 4.28 -21.99
N ALA A 174 -15.31 3.30 -22.71
CA ALA A 174 -16.34 2.39 -22.19
C ALA A 174 -15.81 1.45 -21.10
N ARG A 175 -14.48 1.20 -21.06
CA ARG A 175 -13.85 0.41 -20.00
C ARG A 175 -13.41 1.27 -18.83
N SER A 176 -13.02 2.52 -19.05
CA SER A 176 -12.62 3.45 -18.00
C SER A 176 -13.79 4.15 -17.31
N THR A 177 -14.99 4.14 -17.91
CA THR A 177 -16.19 4.79 -17.36
C THR A 177 -17.34 3.81 -17.22
N THR A 178 -18.23 4.04 -16.26
CA THR A 178 -19.52 3.33 -16.14
C THR A 178 -20.65 4.33 -15.99
N GLY A 179 -21.76 4.16 -16.70
CA GLY A 179 -22.90 5.08 -16.62
C GLY A 179 -22.66 6.44 -17.29
N LEU A 180 -21.65 6.57 -18.15
CA LEU A 180 -21.43 7.78 -18.95
C LEU A 180 -22.06 7.65 -20.34
N LEU A 181 -21.64 6.64 -21.10
CA LEU A 181 -22.03 6.47 -22.51
C LEU A 181 -23.51 6.09 -22.67
N GLY A 182 -24.17 6.71 -23.66
CA GLY A 182 -25.58 6.49 -23.98
C GLY A 182 -26.55 7.00 -22.93
N THR A 183 -26.06 7.80 -21.97
CA THR A 183 -26.91 8.36 -20.90
C THR A 183 -27.35 9.78 -21.24
N ARG A 184 -28.53 10.16 -20.75
CA ARG A 184 -29.11 11.50 -20.92
C ARG A 184 -28.80 12.38 -19.71
N ALA A 185 -28.96 13.69 -19.86
CA ALA A 185 -28.80 14.67 -18.79
C ALA A 185 -29.61 14.38 -17.51
N ASN A 186 -30.77 13.72 -17.63
CA ASN A 186 -31.64 13.38 -16.50
C ASN A 186 -31.51 11.92 -16.02
N ALA A 187 -30.52 11.17 -16.50
CA ALA A 187 -30.30 9.80 -16.08
C ALA A 187 -29.91 9.72 -14.60
N THR A 188 -30.47 8.75 -13.89
CA THR A 188 -30.27 8.53 -12.44
C THR A 188 -29.29 7.40 -12.14
N GLU A 189 -28.65 6.83 -13.16
CA GLU A 189 -27.68 5.74 -12.99
C GLU A 189 -26.43 6.26 -12.26
N ASP A 190 -25.74 5.39 -11.53
CA ASP A 190 -24.45 5.75 -10.93
C ASP A 190 -23.40 5.96 -12.05
N LEU A 191 -22.51 6.92 -11.85
CA LEU A 191 -21.45 7.28 -12.78
C LEU A 191 -20.11 7.00 -12.14
N SER A 192 -19.21 6.33 -12.87
CA SER A 192 -17.80 6.25 -12.48
C SER A 192 -16.87 6.64 -13.62
N ILE A 193 -15.78 7.31 -13.28
CA ILE A 193 -14.73 7.74 -14.21
C ILE A 193 -13.39 7.40 -13.58
N ARG A 194 -12.52 6.72 -14.34
CA ARG A 194 -11.23 6.20 -13.85
C ARG A 194 -10.07 6.66 -14.72
N PHE A 195 -9.08 7.24 -14.08
CA PHE A 195 -7.84 7.71 -14.71
C PHE A 195 -6.63 7.09 -14.04
N VAL A 196 -5.57 6.93 -14.81
CA VAL A 196 -4.20 6.73 -14.34
C VAL A 196 -3.49 8.07 -14.47
N PHE A 197 -2.59 8.39 -13.54
CA PHE A 197 -1.73 9.55 -13.66
C PHE A 197 -0.29 9.20 -13.33
N SER A 198 0.65 10.02 -13.80
CA SER A 198 2.06 9.96 -13.43
C SER A 198 2.58 11.33 -13.03
N GLY A 199 3.73 11.32 -12.36
CA GLY A 199 4.38 12.55 -11.93
C GLY A 199 5.53 12.33 -10.98
N SER A 200 5.96 13.41 -10.34
CA SER A 200 7.07 13.36 -9.39
C SER A 200 6.93 14.36 -8.24
N THR A 201 7.64 14.12 -7.16
CA THR A 201 7.74 15.06 -6.03
C THR A 201 8.51 16.30 -6.45
N VAL A 202 7.99 17.49 -6.15
CA VAL A 202 8.64 18.78 -6.48
C VAL A 202 9.08 19.59 -5.27
N ALA A 203 8.77 19.12 -4.06
CA ALA A 203 9.13 19.77 -2.81
C ALA A 203 9.89 18.78 -1.92
N SER A 204 10.95 19.25 -1.27
CA SER A 204 11.66 18.49 -0.21
C SER A 204 10.94 18.59 1.14
N ASP A 205 10.12 19.61 1.33
CA ASP A 205 9.29 19.84 2.50
C ASP A 205 8.00 20.54 2.05
N SER A 206 6.84 19.95 2.32
CA SER A 206 5.56 20.54 1.94
C SER A 206 4.44 20.11 2.88
N PRO A 207 3.62 21.05 3.39
CA PRO A 207 2.35 20.70 4.00
C PRO A 207 1.37 20.21 2.92
N LEU A 208 0.71 19.10 3.19
CA LEU A 208 -0.38 18.54 2.41
C LEU A 208 -1.67 18.70 3.23
N ALA A 209 -2.64 19.40 2.65
CA ALA A 209 -4.00 19.43 3.17
C ALA A 209 -4.74 18.16 2.69
N LEU A 210 -5.38 17.47 3.63
CA LEU A 210 -6.19 16.28 3.39
C LEU A 210 -7.67 16.61 3.67
N PRO A 211 -8.61 16.21 2.80
CA PRO A 211 -8.38 15.62 1.49
C PRO A 211 -7.94 16.65 0.43
N THR A 212 -7.28 16.14 -0.61
CA THR A 212 -6.83 16.87 -1.77
C THR A 212 -8.02 17.36 -2.60
N ARG A 213 -8.26 18.67 -2.60
CA ARG A 213 -9.36 19.30 -3.36
C ARG A 213 -9.15 19.26 -4.88
N ALA A 214 -7.90 19.19 -5.34
CA ALA A 214 -7.53 19.30 -6.75
C ALA A 214 -8.29 18.32 -7.67
N TYR A 215 -8.51 17.06 -7.24
CA TYR A 215 -9.22 16.07 -8.06
C TYR A 215 -10.73 16.30 -8.11
N ALA A 216 -11.33 16.77 -7.01
CA ALA A 216 -12.75 17.08 -6.97
C ALA A 216 -13.04 18.33 -7.83
N ASP A 217 -12.20 19.36 -7.71
CA ASP A 217 -12.33 20.60 -8.48
C ASP A 217 -12.07 20.36 -9.97
N ALA A 218 -11.07 19.54 -10.34
CA ALA A 218 -10.73 19.28 -11.75
C ALA A 218 -11.91 18.73 -12.57
N LEU A 219 -12.76 17.89 -11.97
CA LEU A 219 -13.93 17.31 -12.64
C LEU A 219 -14.93 18.39 -13.12
N TYR A 220 -15.01 19.51 -12.40
CA TYR A 220 -15.96 20.59 -12.68
C TYR A 220 -15.31 21.82 -13.32
N GLU A 221 -14.00 22.02 -13.10
CA GLU A 221 -13.25 23.18 -13.61
C GLU A 221 -13.24 23.23 -15.14
N VAL A 222 -13.36 22.08 -15.83
CA VAL A 222 -13.49 21.99 -17.29
C VAL A 222 -14.67 22.84 -17.82
N PHE A 223 -15.70 23.05 -17.00
CA PHE A 223 -16.89 23.85 -17.35
C PHE A 223 -16.80 25.32 -16.90
N SER A 224 -15.68 25.74 -16.32
CA SER A 224 -15.49 27.12 -15.87
C SER A 224 -15.47 28.08 -17.05
N PHE A 225 -16.18 29.20 -16.89
CA PHE A 225 -16.21 30.27 -17.87
C PHE A 225 -15.31 31.42 -17.38
N ARG A 226 -14.20 31.66 -18.08
CA ARG A 226 -13.27 32.75 -17.84
C ARG A 226 -12.94 33.44 -19.15
N ASP A 227 -13.25 34.72 -19.22
CA ASP A 227 -12.83 35.54 -20.35
C ASP A 227 -12.30 36.89 -19.88
N ARG A 228 -11.31 37.40 -20.60
CA ARG A 228 -10.71 38.71 -20.35
C ARG A 228 -10.58 39.45 -21.66
N GLN A 229 -11.07 40.68 -21.66
CA GLN A 229 -10.88 41.63 -22.74
C GLN A 229 -9.39 41.89 -22.94
N SER A 230 -8.99 42.03 -24.20
CA SER A 230 -7.62 42.37 -24.56
C SER A 230 -7.20 43.71 -23.95
N PRO A 231 -6.07 43.80 -23.20
CA PRO A 231 -5.61 45.06 -22.60
C PRO A 231 -5.32 46.16 -23.62
N SER A 232 -4.99 45.79 -24.85
CA SER A 232 -4.74 46.72 -25.96
C SER A 232 -5.98 47.00 -26.81
N LEU A 233 -7.14 46.42 -26.47
CA LEU A 233 -8.37 46.43 -27.27
C LEU A 233 -8.05 46.12 -28.74
N SER A 234 -7.26 45.08 -28.97
CA SER A 234 -6.90 44.63 -30.31
C SER A 234 -7.81 43.48 -30.73
N ALA A 235 -8.29 43.52 -31.98
CA ALA A 235 -9.10 42.45 -32.52
C ALA A 235 -8.28 41.16 -32.62
N THR A 236 -8.90 40.02 -32.31
CA THR A 236 -8.30 38.69 -32.47
C THR A 236 -9.24 37.90 -33.34
N TYR A 237 -8.92 37.72 -34.62
CA TYR A 237 -9.80 37.04 -35.57
C TYR A 237 -10.32 35.71 -34.99
N PRO A 238 -11.65 35.45 -35.03
CA PRO A 238 -12.72 36.24 -35.68
C PRO A 238 -13.36 37.34 -34.81
N TYR A 239 -12.85 37.61 -33.61
CA TYR A 239 -13.44 38.48 -32.60
C TYR A 239 -12.99 39.96 -32.70
N PRO A 240 -13.91 40.92 -32.47
CA PRO A 240 -13.59 42.34 -32.51
C PRO A 240 -12.73 42.79 -31.32
N ALA A 241 -12.11 43.95 -31.48
CA ALA A 241 -11.27 44.61 -30.47
C ALA A 241 -11.94 44.85 -29.11
N ALA A 242 -13.25 45.09 -29.12
CA ALA A 242 -14.04 45.38 -27.93
C ALA A 242 -14.66 44.13 -27.28
N TRP A 243 -14.34 42.92 -27.75
CA TRP A 243 -14.87 41.66 -27.21
C TRP A 243 -14.80 41.62 -25.67
N PRO A 244 -15.85 41.17 -24.97
CA PRO A 244 -17.09 40.57 -25.48
C PRO A 244 -18.14 41.55 -26.00
N PHE A 245 -17.85 42.85 -26.07
CA PHE A 245 -18.80 43.87 -26.51
C PHE A 245 -18.65 44.20 -28.00
N ALA A 246 -19.77 44.45 -28.69
CA ALA A 246 -19.74 44.80 -30.11
C ALA A 246 -20.83 45.76 -30.58
N GLU A 247 -21.90 45.94 -29.81
CA GLU A 247 -23.08 46.67 -30.28
C GLU A 247 -23.18 48.04 -29.61
N GLY A 248 -23.03 49.14 -30.35
CA GLY A 248 -23.61 50.43 -29.98
C GLY A 248 -22.73 51.68 -30.12
N ALA A 249 -23.09 52.76 -29.43
CA ALA A 249 -22.54 54.11 -29.65
C ALA A 249 -21.15 54.36 -29.03
N TRP A 250 -20.53 53.32 -28.48
CA TRP A 250 -19.23 53.38 -27.82
C TRP A 250 -18.11 53.19 -28.84
N ARG A 251 -16.97 53.85 -28.61
CA ARG A 251 -15.78 53.78 -29.47
C ARG A 251 -14.53 53.49 -28.65
N ILE A 252 -13.47 53.03 -29.32
CA ILE A 252 -12.14 52.92 -28.71
C ILE A 252 -11.47 54.29 -28.78
N ALA A 253 -11.06 54.83 -27.65
CA ALA A 253 -10.36 56.11 -27.53
C ALA A 253 -9.17 55.99 -26.56
N LEU A 254 -8.22 56.91 -26.64
CA LEU A 254 -7.12 56.99 -25.68
C LEU A 254 -7.59 57.73 -24.42
N ALA A 255 -7.42 57.09 -23.26
CA ALA A 255 -7.60 57.72 -21.97
C ALA A 255 -6.39 58.61 -21.62
N ASP A 256 -6.45 59.32 -20.48
CA ASP A 256 -5.41 60.26 -20.03
C ASP A 256 -4.03 59.63 -19.80
N ASP A 257 -3.99 58.34 -19.53
CA ASP A 257 -2.76 57.56 -19.37
C ASP A 257 -2.19 57.03 -20.70
N GLY A 258 -2.78 57.45 -21.84
CA GLY A 258 -2.34 57.06 -23.19
C GLY A 258 -2.70 55.62 -23.57
N ARG A 259 -3.50 54.92 -22.76
CA ARG A 259 -3.96 53.55 -23.06
C ARG A 259 -5.34 53.56 -23.71
N PRO A 260 -5.64 52.59 -24.59
CA PRO A 260 -6.95 52.47 -25.20
C PRO A 260 -8.01 52.07 -24.16
N ALA A 261 -9.18 52.67 -24.26
CA ALA A 261 -10.35 52.37 -23.45
C ALA A 261 -11.63 52.55 -24.27
N LEU A 262 -12.70 51.87 -23.85
CA LEU A 262 -14.04 52.04 -24.41
C LEU A 262 -14.65 53.32 -23.84
N TRP A 263 -15.16 54.15 -24.73
CA TRP A 263 -15.64 55.49 -24.39
C TRP A 263 -16.92 55.85 -25.15
N ALA A 264 -17.91 56.37 -24.42
CA ALA A 264 -19.11 56.96 -24.99
C ALA A 264 -18.95 58.48 -25.08
N GLY A 265 -18.59 58.97 -26.27
CA GLY A 265 -18.56 60.39 -26.55
C GLY A 265 -18.23 60.70 -28.01
N ASN A 266 -18.08 61.98 -28.31
CA ASN A 266 -17.88 62.51 -29.65
C ASN A 266 -16.39 62.80 -29.90
N GLY A 267 -15.77 61.99 -30.77
CA GLY A 267 -14.35 62.09 -31.09
C GLY A 267 -13.91 63.41 -31.73
N SER A 268 -14.85 64.19 -32.27
CA SER A 268 -14.55 65.52 -32.81
C SER A 268 -14.45 66.60 -31.73
N THR A 269 -15.19 66.47 -30.62
CA THR A 269 -15.20 67.44 -29.52
C THR A 269 -14.38 66.99 -28.31
N GLY A 270 -14.08 65.69 -28.22
CA GLY A 270 -13.44 65.09 -27.03
C GLY A 270 -14.35 65.01 -25.81
N GLN A 271 -15.66 65.24 -25.98
CA GLN A 271 -16.69 65.25 -24.93
C GLN A 271 -17.91 64.45 -25.37
N TYR A 272 -18.78 64.06 -24.44
CA TYR A 272 -20.10 63.49 -24.80
C TYR A 272 -21.10 64.59 -25.17
N ASP A 273 -22.09 64.24 -25.99
CA ASP A 273 -23.16 65.16 -26.40
C ASP A 273 -24.28 65.18 -25.35
N ASN A 274 -25.03 66.30 -25.25
CA ASN A 274 -26.19 66.37 -24.36
C ASN A 274 -27.31 65.46 -24.87
N SER A 275 -28.15 64.97 -23.95
CA SER A 275 -29.26 64.06 -24.23
C SER A 275 -28.82 62.77 -24.93
N MET A 276 -27.57 62.37 -24.69
CA MET A 276 -27.00 61.15 -25.26
C MET A 276 -27.43 59.93 -24.45
N LEU A 277 -27.84 58.88 -25.17
CA LEU A 277 -28.03 57.55 -24.61
C LEU A 277 -27.14 56.57 -25.38
N ALA A 278 -26.00 56.21 -24.78
CA ALA A 278 -25.01 55.33 -25.39
C ALA A 278 -25.04 53.97 -24.70
N ARG A 279 -25.45 52.94 -25.44
CA ARG A 279 -25.45 51.55 -24.99
C ARG A 279 -24.32 50.78 -25.65
N MET A 280 -23.72 49.85 -24.92
CA MET A 280 -22.76 48.89 -25.44
C MET A 280 -23.05 47.49 -24.92
N THR A 281 -23.55 46.61 -25.78
CA THR A 281 -24.02 45.26 -25.41
C THR A 281 -22.99 44.19 -25.76
N ALA A 282 -22.92 43.15 -24.93
CA ALA A 282 -22.17 41.92 -25.21
C ALA A 282 -22.71 41.21 -26.47
N TYR A 283 -21.83 40.53 -27.21
CA TYR A 283 -22.14 39.77 -28.42
C TYR A 283 -23.27 38.75 -28.18
N ASP A 284 -24.05 38.46 -29.22
CA ASP A 284 -25.07 37.41 -29.25
C ASP A 284 -25.25 36.97 -30.68
N ASP A 285 -24.31 36.14 -31.13
CA ASP A 285 -24.29 35.62 -32.48
C ASP A 285 -24.02 34.13 -32.43
N ALA A 286 -24.77 33.40 -33.25
CA ALA A 286 -24.72 31.95 -33.27
C ALA A 286 -23.38 31.39 -33.77
N LEU A 287 -22.59 32.16 -34.53
CA LEU A 287 -21.30 31.75 -35.11
C LEU A 287 -20.09 32.23 -34.29
N LEU A 288 -20.18 33.39 -33.63
CA LEU A 288 -19.07 33.98 -32.87
C LEU A 288 -19.17 33.78 -31.35
N GLY A 289 -20.27 33.18 -30.87
CA GLY A 289 -20.47 32.83 -29.48
C GLY A 289 -21.75 33.49 -28.95
N PRO A 290 -22.64 32.70 -28.32
CA PRO A 290 -23.87 33.23 -27.74
C PRO A 290 -23.56 34.12 -26.53
N ALA A 291 -24.63 34.68 -25.95
CA ALA A 291 -24.69 35.16 -24.57
C ALA A 291 -23.74 34.40 -23.63
N LEU A 292 -23.14 35.11 -22.66
CA LEU A 292 -22.23 34.53 -21.67
C LEU A 292 -22.93 33.37 -20.95
N ASP A 293 -22.45 32.14 -21.19
CA ASP A 293 -23.12 30.92 -20.75
C ASP A 293 -22.67 30.53 -19.35
N LEU A 294 -23.39 31.03 -18.34
CA LEU A 294 -23.13 30.75 -16.93
C LEU A 294 -23.91 29.54 -16.42
N ARG A 295 -24.51 28.73 -17.31
CA ARG A 295 -25.31 27.55 -16.92
C ARG A 295 -24.52 26.54 -16.10
N PHE A 296 -23.21 26.51 -16.28
CA PHE A 296 -22.33 25.56 -15.62
C PHE A 296 -21.63 26.13 -14.38
N ALA A 297 -21.68 27.45 -14.17
CA ALA A 297 -20.98 28.11 -13.09
C ALA A 297 -21.66 27.85 -11.73
N SER A 298 -20.86 27.76 -10.66
CA SER A 298 -21.32 27.76 -9.27
C SER A 298 -21.37 29.18 -8.70
N ALA A 299 -20.43 30.03 -9.09
CA ALA A 299 -20.39 31.44 -8.77
C ALA A 299 -19.94 32.25 -10.00
N ALA A 300 -20.22 33.55 -10.02
CA ALA A 300 -19.81 34.41 -11.14
C ALA A 300 -19.55 35.84 -10.71
N TRP A 301 -18.51 36.45 -11.28
CA TRP A 301 -18.17 37.85 -11.08
C TRP A 301 -17.79 38.51 -12.41
N ALA A 302 -18.22 39.75 -12.61
CA ALA A 302 -17.74 40.60 -13.69
C ALA A 302 -16.97 41.78 -13.11
N SER A 303 -15.78 42.04 -13.63
CA SER A 303 -14.90 43.12 -13.17
C SER A 303 -14.41 43.95 -14.34
N PHE A 304 -14.14 45.22 -14.09
CA PHE A 304 -13.52 46.13 -15.04
C PHE A 304 -12.93 47.35 -14.34
N SER A 305 -12.07 48.06 -15.05
CA SER A 305 -11.52 49.35 -14.63
C SER A 305 -12.30 50.46 -15.30
N TYR A 306 -12.64 51.52 -14.55
CA TYR A 306 -13.25 52.71 -15.12
C TYR A 306 -12.64 54.01 -14.58
N THR A 307 -12.72 55.07 -15.38
CA THR A 307 -12.46 56.45 -14.95
C THR A 307 -13.44 57.37 -15.66
N GLY A 308 -14.00 58.36 -14.98
CA GLY A 308 -14.95 59.24 -15.65
C GLY A 308 -15.50 60.37 -14.82
N GLN A 309 -15.80 61.46 -15.51
CA GLN A 309 -16.41 62.66 -14.95
C GLN A 309 -17.70 62.98 -15.67
N VAL A 310 -18.70 63.39 -14.90
CA VAL A 310 -20.01 63.84 -15.35
C VAL A 310 -20.14 65.36 -15.16
N ALA A 311 -20.87 66.02 -16.05
CA ALA A 311 -21.10 67.46 -15.99
C ALA A 311 -22.19 67.83 -14.96
N GLY A 312 -23.12 66.90 -14.72
CA GLY A 312 -24.17 67.06 -13.71
C GLY A 312 -24.68 65.74 -13.16
N PRO A 313 -25.56 65.79 -12.13
CA PRO A 313 -26.15 64.59 -11.52
C PRO A 313 -27.12 63.83 -12.42
N GLY A 314 -27.54 64.39 -13.56
CA GLY A 314 -28.36 63.70 -14.56
C GLY A 314 -27.56 62.85 -15.55
N ASP A 315 -26.23 62.95 -15.55
CA ASP A 315 -25.38 62.07 -16.36
C ASP A 315 -24.88 60.90 -15.51
N SER A 316 -24.96 59.68 -16.04
CA SER A 316 -24.59 58.48 -15.29
C SER A 316 -24.16 57.33 -16.18
N LEU A 317 -23.33 56.44 -15.61
CA LEU A 317 -22.99 55.15 -16.20
C LEU A 317 -23.59 54.04 -15.34
N ALA A 318 -24.38 53.17 -15.97
CA ALA A 318 -24.93 51.96 -15.36
C ALA A 318 -24.37 50.71 -16.04
N PHE A 319 -24.23 49.64 -15.26
CA PHE A 319 -23.92 48.30 -15.74
C PHE A 319 -25.16 47.42 -15.58
N GLU A 320 -25.60 46.78 -16.67
CA GLU A 320 -26.89 46.12 -16.75
C GLU A 320 -26.74 44.67 -17.22
N VAL A 321 -27.65 43.82 -16.76
CA VAL A 321 -27.71 42.40 -17.11
C VAL A 321 -29.10 42.04 -17.65
N SER A 322 -29.14 41.13 -18.60
CA SER A 322 -30.35 40.51 -19.13
C SER A 322 -30.17 39.01 -19.22
N THR A 323 -31.24 38.25 -19.01
CA THR A 323 -31.20 36.78 -19.01
C THR A 323 -31.90 36.19 -20.23
N ALA A 324 -31.51 34.98 -20.60
CA ALA A 324 -32.17 34.14 -21.60
C ALA A 324 -33.62 33.80 -21.19
N PRO A 325 -34.49 33.40 -22.13
CA PRO A 325 -34.24 33.14 -23.55
C PRO A 325 -34.34 34.36 -24.46
N ASN A 326 -35.00 35.45 -24.02
CA ASN A 326 -35.36 36.55 -24.93
C ASN A 326 -34.44 37.77 -24.86
N PHE A 327 -33.62 37.90 -23.81
CA PHE A 327 -32.71 39.05 -23.60
C PHE A 327 -33.36 40.45 -23.72
N THR A 328 -34.65 40.56 -23.41
CA THR A 328 -35.43 41.80 -23.58
C THR A 328 -35.49 42.66 -22.32
N ALA A 329 -35.39 42.06 -21.13
CA ALA A 329 -35.52 42.75 -19.85
C ALA A 329 -34.16 42.99 -19.20
N TRP A 330 -33.82 44.27 -19.03
CA TRP A 330 -32.52 44.71 -18.50
C TRP A 330 -32.65 45.20 -17.05
N SER A 331 -31.84 44.64 -16.16
CA SER A 331 -31.76 45.03 -14.75
C SER A 331 -30.42 45.71 -14.47
N ARG A 332 -30.42 46.81 -13.72
CA ARG A 332 -29.20 47.50 -13.28
C ARG A 332 -28.55 46.72 -12.15
N LEU A 333 -27.24 46.50 -12.26
CA LEU A 333 -26.42 45.91 -11.22
C LEU A 333 -25.97 47.00 -10.25
N GLU A 334 -26.04 46.71 -8.96
CA GLU A 334 -25.68 47.67 -7.92
C GLU A 334 -24.19 47.59 -7.58
N TYR A 335 -23.55 48.75 -7.46
CA TYR A 335 -22.20 48.89 -6.91
C TYR A 335 -22.26 49.77 -5.66
N ALA A 336 -21.78 49.27 -4.53
CA ALA A 336 -21.87 49.95 -3.23
C ALA A 336 -23.30 50.43 -2.88
N GLY A 337 -24.32 49.66 -3.26
CA GLY A 337 -25.74 49.98 -3.04
C GLY A 337 -26.30 51.08 -3.95
N GLN A 338 -25.62 51.41 -5.05
CA GLN A 338 -26.06 52.39 -6.04
C GLN A 338 -26.20 51.74 -7.43
N PRO A 339 -27.25 52.05 -8.21
CA PRO A 339 -27.47 51.46 -9.55
C PRO A 339 -26.62 52.13 -10.65
N THR A 340 -25.77 53.09 -10.29
CA THR A 340 -24.91 53.85 -11.19
C THR A 340 -23.52 54.00 -10.57
N LEU A 341 -22.49 54.04 -11.41
CA LEU A 341 -21.11 54.20 -10.96
C LEU A 341 -20.83 55.67 -10.53
N PRO A 342 -20.14 55.88 -9.40
CA PRO A 342 -19.76 57.23 -8.97
C PRO A 342 -18.69 57.81 -9.89
N PRO A 343 -18.62 59.15 -10.04
CA PRO A 343 -17.55 59.79 -10.81
C PRO A 343 -16.19 59.63 -10.10
N THR A 344 -15.13 59.60 -10.89
CA THR A 344 -13.74 59.57 -10.41
C THR A 344 -12.99 60.85 -10.81
N PRO A 345 -11.91 61.22 -10.10
CA PRO A 345 -11.02 62.28 -10.57
C PRO A 345 -10.38 61.93 -11.93
N VAL A 346 -10.09 62.95 -12.75
CA VAL A 346 -9.41 62.78 -14.05
C VAL A 346 -8.12 61.98 -13.88
N GLY A 347 -7.91 60.97 -14.73
CA GLY A 347 -6.73 60.10 -14.70
C GLY A 347 -6.67 59.10 -13.54
N VAL A 348 -7.62 59.14 -12.60
CA VAL A 348 -7.73 58.17 -11.50
C VAL A 348 -8.67 57.06 -11.92
N TRP A 349 -8.13 55.84 -12.01
CA TRP A 349 -8.87 54.63 -12.34
C TRP A 349 -9.38 53.94 -11.09
N SER A 350 -10.62 53.46 -11.13
CA SER A 350 -11.24 52.64 -10.10
C SER A 350 -11.56 51.26 -10.67
N ASN A 351 -11.26 50.21 -9.90
CA ASN A 351 -11.59 48.84 -10.26
C ASN A 351 -12.88 48.45 -9.56
N VAL A 352 -13.83 47.92 -10.32
CA VAL A 352 -15.12 47.46 -9.81
C VAL A 352 -15.27 45.97 -10.07
N SER A 353 -16.02 45.32 -9.18
CA SER A 353 -16.43 43.93 -9.30
C SER A 353 -17.91 43.84 -8.95
N PHE A 354 -18.68 43.20 -9.81
CA PHE A 354 -20.10 42.92 -9.65
C PHE A 354 -20.29 41.43 -9.42
N ASP A 355 -21.02 41.08 -8.37
CA ASP A 355 -21.44 39.70 -8.12
C ASP A 355 -22.60 39.33 -9.06
N LEU A 356 -22.36 38.31 -9.87
CA LEU A 356 -23.31 37.75 -10.83
C LEU A 356 -23.78 36.35 -10.40
N SER A 357 -23.43 35.88 -9.20
CA SER A 357 -23.74 34.51 -8.74
C SER A 357 -25.25 34.24 -8.69
N ALA A 358 -26.10 35.26 -8.54
CA ALA A 358 -27.56 35.14 -8.65
C ALA A 358 -28.04 34.71 -10.06
N TYR A 359 -27.19 34.82 -11.07
CA TYR A 359 -27.44 34.42 -12.45
C TYR A 359 -26.70 33.14 -12.85
N ALA A 360 -26.01 32.48 -11.90
CA ALA A 360 -25.48 31.13 -12.11
C ALA A 360 -26.60 30.17 -12.53
N GLY A 361 -26.31 29.25 -13.45
CA GLY A 361 -27.34 28.38 -14.04
C GLY A 361 -28.08 28.98 -15.25
N GLN A 362 -27.75 30.20 -15.69
CA GLN A 362 -28.43 30.88 -16.82
C GLN A 362 -27.45 31.37 -17.89
N LYS A 363 -27.94 31.58 -19.12
CA LYS A 363 -27.22 32.36 -20.14
C LYS A 363 -27.56 33.84 -19.96
N ILE A 364 -26.56 34.73 -19.95
CA ILE A 364 -26.74 36.17 -19.70
C ILE A 364 -26.13 37.06 -20.78
N ARG A 365 -26.65 38.27 -20.93
CA ARG A 365 -26.02 39.37 -21.66
C ARG A 365 -25.73 40.53 -20.72
N LEU A 366 -24.59 41.17 -20.93
CA LEU A 366 -24.14 42.32 -20.15
C LEU A 366 -24.12 43.55 -21.04
N ARG A 367 -24.38 44.72 -20.45
CA ARG A 367 -24.40 46.00 -21.18
C ARG A 367 -23.93 47.16 -20.32
N PHE A 368 -23.18 48.06 -20.93
CA PHE A 368 -22.93 49.39 -20.39
C PHE A 368 -23.95 50.38 -20.95
N THR A 369 -24.56 51.17 -20.08
CA THR A 369 -25.52 52.22 -20.47
C THR A 369 -25.04 53.55 -19.89
N PHE A 370 -24.51 54.42 -20.76
CA PHE A 370 -24.24 55.81 -20.42
C PHE A 370 -25.41 56.69 -20.86
N GLN A 371 -25.89 57.53 -19.94
CA GLN A 371 -26.97 58.46 -20.18
C GLN A 371 -26.52 59.87 -19.79
N SER A 372 -26.82 60.85 -20.63
CA SER A 372 -26.63 62.27 -20.34
C SER A 372 -27.96 63.03 -20.40
N ASP A 373 -28.11 64.06 -19.57
CA ASP A 373 -29.26 64.96 -19.57
C ASP A 373 -29.10 66.12 -20.59
N ALA A 374 -29.99 67.11 -20.58
CA ALA A 374 -29.95 68.21 -21.55
C ALA A 374 -28.87 69.27 -21.27
N LEU A 375 -28.11 69.16 -20.19
CA LEU A 375 -27.24 70.21 -19.65
C LEU A 375 -25.81 69.72 -19.36
N GLY A 376 -24.84 70.49 -19.85
CA GLY A 376 -23.42 70.25 -19.55
C GLY A 376 -22.79 69.13 -20.39
N GLN A 377 -21.53 69.35 -20.77
CA GLN A 377 -20.72 68.38 -21.50
C GLN A 377 -19.45 68.11 -20.71
N GLY A 378 -19.01 66.86 -20.75
CA GLY A 378 -17.82 66.40 -20.05
C GLY A 378 -17.10 65.31 -20.82
N ARG A 379 -16.02 64.81 -20.24
CA ARG A 379 -15.27 63.71 -20.85
C ARG A 379 -15.96 62.36 -20.72
N GLY A 380 -16.99 62.23 -19.87
CA GLY A 380 -17.75 61.01 -19.71
C GLY A 380 -16.93 59.91 -19.05
N PHE A 381 -17.29 58.67 -19.35
CA PHE A 381 -16.67 57.48 -18.76
C PHE A 381 -15.83 56.70 -19.77
N PHE A 382 -14.64 56.31 -19.34
CA PHE A 382 -13.76 55.36 -20.00
C PHE A 382 -13.79 54.05 -19.22
N VAL A 383 -13.93 52.93 -19.94
CA VAL A 383 -13.99 51.57 -19.39
C VAL A 383 -12.96 50.70 -20.09
N ARG A 384 -12.25 49.84 -19.35
CA ARG A 384 -11.31 48.87 -19.90
C ARG A 384 -11.12 47.68 -18.96
N ASP A 385 -10.25 46.76 -19.35
CA ASP A 385 -9.87 45.58 -18.55
C ASP A 385 -11.08 44.75 -18.12
N PHE A 386 -12.11 44.66 -18.98
CA PHE A 386 -13.27 43.83 -18.67
C PHE A 386 -12.86 42.37 -18.52
N ALA A 387 -13.29 41.74 -17.44
CA ALA A 387 -13.06 40.35 -17.16
C ALA A 387 -14.30 39.73 -16.52
N ILE A 388 -14.62 38.51 -16.92
CA ILE A 388 -15.63 37.69 -16.27
C ILE A 388 -14.95 36.41 -15.79
N ASP A 389 -15.23 36.05 -14.55
CA ASP A 389 -14.74 34.83 -13.90
C ASP A 389 -15.95 34.14 -13.29
N ALA A 390 -16.29 32.98 -13.84
CA ALA A 390 -17.42 32.17 -13.42
C ALA A 390 -16.97 30.72 -13.29
N PRO A 391 -16.32 30.37 -12.16
CA PRO A 391 -15.85 29.02 -11.91
C PRO A 391 -17.02 28.05 -11.78
N SER A 392 -16.79 26.81 -12.20
CA SER A 392 -17.64 25.66 -11.97
C SER A 392 -16.98 24.78 -10.92
N SER A 393 -17.59 24.69 -9.75
CA SER A 393 -17.13 23.87 -8.63
C SER A 393 -18.26 23.00 -8.09
N TYR A 394 -17.92 21.86 -7.50
CA TYR A 394 -18.89 21.04 -6.79
C TYR A 394 -19.24 21.64 -5.41
N GLU A 395 -20.53 21.77 -5.12
CA GLU A 395 -21.05 22.38 -3.86
C GLU A 395 -21.67 21.35 -2.88
N GLY A 396 -21.43 20.05 -3.10
CA GLY A 396 -22.00 18.99 -2.28
C GLY A 396 -21.04 18.30 -1.31
N ILE A 397 -21.50 17.19 -0.75
CA ILE A 397 -20.70 16.32 0.12
C ILE A 397 -19.73 15.49 -0.74
N VAL A 398 -18.45 15.50 -0.37
CA VAL A 398 -17.39 14.66 -0.94
C VAL A 398 -16.92 13.62 0.07
N ALA A 399 -16.93 12.36 -0.36
CA ALA A 399 -16.27 11.25 0.32
C ALA A 399 -14.89 11.02 -0.32
N ALA A 400 -13.85 11.57 0.30
CA ALA A 400 -12.48 11.42 -0.16
C ALA A 400 -11.79 10.23 0.51
N SER A 401 -11.03 9.47 -0.28
CA SER A 401 -10.18 8.38 0.17
C SER A 401 -8.83 8.48 -0.55
N GLU A 402 -7.74 8.59 0.22
CA GLU A 402 -6.39 8.77 -0.32
C GLU A 402 -5.45 7.70 0.25
N ALA A 403 -4.68 7.07 -0.63
CA ALA A 403 -3.65 6.11 -0.28
C ALA A 403 -2.31 6.55 -0.91
N HIS A 404 -1.28 6.76 -0.10
CA HIS A 404 0.05 7.12 -0.60
C HIS A 404 1.04 6.02 -0.25
N TYR A 405 1.48 5.26 -1.25
CA TYR A 405 2.50 4.22 -1.15
C TYR A 405 3.84 4.81 -1.58
N LEU A 406 4.68 5.13 -0.61
CA LEU A 406 5.93 5.85 -0.85
C LEU A 406 7.12 5.00 -0.44
N VAL A 407 7.92 4.58 -1.42
CA VAL A 407 9.13 3.77 -1.21
C VAL A 407 10.36 4.66 -1.33
N GLY A 408 11.06 4.85 -0.21
CA GLY A 408 12.22 5.74 -0.12
C GLY A 408 12.53 6.17 1.32
N PRO A 409 13.52 7.06 1.52
CA PRO A 409 13.93 7.55 2.84
C PRO A 409 13.08 8.73 3.36
N ILE A 410 11.94 8.95 2.74
CA ILE A 410 10.99 10.03 3.03
C ILE A 410 10.23 9.79 4.34
N SER A 411 9.58 10.83 4.86
CA SER A 411 8.75 10.72 6.05
C SER A 411 7.56 11.68 6.03
N PHE A 412 6.45 11.21 6.58
CA PHE A 412 5.31 12.01 6.97
C PHE A 412 5.42 12.41 8.44
N THR A 413 5.20 13.70 8.68
CA THR A 413 5.37 14.33 9.99
C THR A 413 4.20 15.26 10.27
N GLU A 414 4.11 15.76 11.51
CA GLU A 414 3.13 16.80 11.90
C GLU A 414 1.68 16.41 11.56
N VAL A 415 1.31 15.13 11.76
CA VAL A 415 -0.04 14.62 11.51
C VAL A 415 -1.02 15.30 12.46
N SER A 416 -1.88 16.14 11.89
CA SER A 416 -2.97 16.82 12.59
C SER A 416 -4.28 16.42 11.93
N VAL A 417 -5.01 15.50 12.56
CA VAL A 417 -6.30 15.02 12.05
C VAL A 417 -7.35 15.21 13.11
N SER A 418 -8.34 16.03 12.79
CA SER A 418 -9.42 16.44 13.67
C SER A 418 -10.69 15.63 13.42
N THR A 419 -10.92 15.22 12.17
CA THR A 419 -12.23 14.78 11.72
C THR A 419 -12.22 13.60 10.76
N GLY A 420 -11.20 13.48 9.91
CA GLY A 420 -10.98 12.28 9.10
C GLY A 420 -10.43 11.10 9.89
N SER A 421 -10.35 9.93 9.24
CA SER A 421 -9.59 8.79 9.75
C SER A 421 -8.26 8.69 9.02
N VAL A 422 -7.17 8.62 9.78
CA VAL A 422 -5.81 8.48 9.25
C VAL A 422 -5.13 7.23 9.81
N ALA A 423 -4.44 6.50 8.95
CA ALA A 423 -3.54 5.42 9.33
C ALA A 423 -2.23 5.58 8.56
N LEU A 424 -1.15 5.86 9.28
CA LEU A 424 0.21 5.85 8.75
C LEU A 424 0.86 4.52 9.13
N LEU A 425 1.37 3.80 8.13
CA LEU A 425 2.13 2.56 8.25
C LEU A 425 3.58 2.80 7.84
N ARG A 426 4.53 2.55 8.75
CA ARG A 426 5.97 2.60 8.46
C ARG A 426 6.47 1.21 8.11
N THR A 427 7.31 1.13 7.10
CA THR A 427 7.98 -0.10 6.68
C THR A 427 9.47 0.16 6.51
N PRO A 428 10.32 -0.89 6.50
CA PRO A 428 11.74 -0.72 6.17
C PRO A 428 11.97 -0.17 4.74
N GLY A 429 10.97 -0.24 3.86
CA GLY A 429 11.05 0.29 2.49
C GLY A 429 10.58 1.74 2.34
N GLY A 430 9.86 2.30 3.32
CA GLY A 430 9.21 3.61 3.22
C GLY A 430 7.91 3.67 4.02
N GLU A 431 7.00 4.57 3.65
CA GLU A 431 5.76 4.82 4.39
C GLU A 431 4.52 4.65 3.51
N VAL A 432 3.43 4.17 4.11
CA VAL A 432 2.11 4.08 3.49
C VAL A 432 1.12 4.90 4.31
N LEU A 433 0.52 5.91 3.69
CA LEU A 433 -0.52 6.74 4.31
C LEU A 433 -1.88 6.33 3.77
N PHE A 434 -2.83 6.04 4.66
CA PHE A 434 -4.24 5.92 4.35
C PHE A 434 -5.01 7.05 5.02
N TYR A 435 -5.82 7.77 4.25
CA TYR A 435 -6.70 8.81 4.75
C TYR A 435 -8.09 8.65 4.15
N SER A 436 -9.13 8.86 4.95
CA SER A 436 -10.49 8.99 4.43
C SER A 436 -11.32 9.97 5.24
N ALA A 437 -12.14 10.76 4.55
CA ALA A 437 -13.06 11.71 5.16
C ALA A 437 -14.30 11.91 4.29
N THR A 438 -15.44 12.21 4.93
CA THR A 438 -16.69 12.57 4.23
C THR A 438 -17.12 13.94 4.71
N ARG A 439 -17.04 14.96 3.85
CA ARG A 439 -17.32 16.37 4.19
C ARG A 439 -17.77 17.19 3.00
N ASP A 440 -18.44 18.30 3.30
CA ASP A 440 -18.77 19.34 2.35
C ASP A 440 -17.50 20.07 1.87
N LEU A 441 -17.41 20.31 0.55
CA LEU A 441 -16.29 20.98 -0.10
C LEU A 441 -16.07 22.43 0.37
N ALA A 442 -17.14 23.12 0.79
CA ALA A 442 -17.09 24.50 1.28
C ALA A 442 -16.59 24.60 2.73
N ALA A 443 -16.71 23.52 3.50
CA ALA A 443 -16.36 23.45 4.91
C ALA A 443 -15.04 22.70 5.19
N LEU A 444 -14.18 22.52 4.18
CA LEU A 444 -12.88 21.86 4.40
C LEU A 444 -12.07 22.62 5.46
N THR A 445 -11.69 21.89 6.51
CA THR A 445 -10.86 22.31 7.64
C THR A 445 -9.79 21.26 7.94
N PRO A 446 -8.86 21.53 8.87
CA PRO A 446 -7.41 21.65 8.70
C PRO A 446 -6.68 20.30 8.86
N ASP A 447 -7.23 19.19 8.33
CA ASP A 447 -6.52 17.93 8.40
C ASP A 447 -5.26 18.06 7.53
N THR A 448 -4.11 18.10 8.18
CA THR A 448 -2.84 18.37 7.51
C THR A 448 -1.81 17.33 7.91
N ILE A 449 -0.97 17.01 6.94
CA ILE A 449 0.22 16.20 7.14
C ILE A 449 1.37 16.88 6.41
N ARG A 450 2.59 16.73 6.91
CA ARG A 450 3.77 17.34 6.31
C ARG A 450 4.65 16.28 5.70
N PHE A 451 4.90 16.40 4.40
CA PHE A 451 5.83 15.56 3.67
C PHE A 451 7.25 16.10 3.81
N ARG A 452 8.22 15.22 4.10
CA ARG A 452 9.66 15.53 4.03
C ARG A 452 10.41 14.46 3.24
N SER A 453 11.29 14.89 2.34
CA SER A 453 12.07 13.97 1.51
C SER A 453 13.14 13.21 2.30
N PHE A 454 13.69 13.83 3.36
CA PHE A 454 14.63 13.18 4.27
C PHE A 454 14.70 13.92 5.61
N GLU A 455 14.51 13.20 6.71
CA GLU A 455 14.68 13.70 8.07
C GLU A 455 15.26 12.55 8.94
N PRO A 456 16.52 12.63 9.43
CA PRO A 456 17.17 11.50 10.09
C PRO A 456 16.41 10.93 11.29
N LEU A 457 15.72 11.79 12.05
CA LEU A 457 15.00 11.40 13.25
C LEU A 457 13.63 10.77 12.96
N GLU A 458 13.05 11.07 11.81
CA GLU A 458 11.73 10.55 11.37
C GLU A 458 11.86 9.48 10.28
N ASN A 459 13.08 9.25 9.79
CA ASN A 459 13.35 8.33 8.70
C ASN A 459 12.96 6.88 9.09
N PRO A 460 12.12 6.20 8.29
CA PRO A 460 11.58 4.89 8.64
C PRO A 460 12.66 3.79 8.71
N GLN A 461 13.74 3.90 7.91
CA GLN A 461 14.87 2.96 7.96
C GLN A 461 15.70 3.13 9.23
N ALA A 462 15.98 4.37 9.63
CA ALA A 462 16.70 4.69 10.86
C ALA A 462 15.91 4.21 12.09
N LEU A 463 14.60 4.48 12.14
CA LEU A 463 13.72 4.02 13.21
C LEU A 463 13.61 2.48 13.26
N PHE A 464 13.69 1.79 12.11
CA PHE A 464 13.74 0.33 12.06
C PHE A 464 15.02 -0.23 12.70
N ALA A 465 16.17 0.38 12.42
CA ALA A 465 17.43 -0.01 13.03
C ALA A 465 17.39 0.20 14.55
N VAL A 466 16.83 1.33 15.00
CA VAL A 466 16.60 1.61 16.43
C VAL A 466 15.68 0.58 17.08
N MET A 467 14.54 0.25 16.44
CA MET A 467 13.62 -0.77 16.93
C MET A 467 14.35 -2.11 17.12
N THR A 468 15.07 -2.55 16.09
CA THR A 468 15.76 -3.85 16.08
C THR A 468 16.86 -3.89 17.14
N ALA A 469 17.67 -2.84 17.24
CA ALA A 469 18.71 -2.71 18.25
C ALA A 469 18.14 -2.70 19.67
N SER A 470 17.09 -1.92 19.93
CA SER A 470 16.42 -1.88 21.23
C SER A 470 15.77 -3.22 21.60
N ALA A 471 15.08 -3.88 20.66
CA ALA A 471 14.49 -5.20 20.89
C ALA A 471 15.56 -6.25 21.21
N TYR A 472 16.67 -6.26 20.46
CA TYR A 472 17.81 -7.11 20.74
C TYR A 472 18.42 -6.83 22.12
N MET A 473 18.62 -5.56 22.47
CA MET A 473 19.15 -5.14 23.78
C MET A 473 18.24 -5.55 24.94
N ILE A 474 16.91 -5.41 24.79
CA ILE A 474 15.94 -5.88 25.79
C ILE A 474 16.08 -7.39 25.97
N SER A 475 16.06 -8.17 24.89
CA SER A 475 16.16 -9.64 24.98
C SER A 475 17.50 -10.07 25.59
N ARG A 476 18.61 -9.53 25.08
CA ARG A 476 19.96 -9.92 25.48
C ARG A 476 20.27 -9.54 26.93
N SER A 477 19.89 -8.34 27.37
CA SER A 477 20.15 -7.89 28.74
C SER A 477 19.41 -8.75 29.77
N GLN A 478 18.18 -9.18 29.46
CA GLN A 478 17.38 -10.04 30.34
C GLN A 478 17.94 -11.46 30.43
N GLU A 479 18.45 -12.01 29.32
CA GLU A 479 19.13 -13.31 29.30
C GLU A 479 20.45 -13.28 30.08
N VAL A 480 21.32 -12.31 29.79
CA VAL A 480 22.62 -12.17 30.46
C VAL A 480 22.47 -12.00 31.97
N ALA A 481 21.50 -11.20 32.43
CA ALA A 481 21.25 -11.01 33.85
C ALA A 481 20.76 -12.31 34.53
N PHE A 482 19.91 -13.08 33.86
CA PHE A 482 19.49 -14.40 34.35
C PHE A 482 20.63 -15.40 34.36
N ASP A 483 21.48 -15.42 33.34
CA ASP A 483 22.65 -16.30 33.27
C ASP A 483 23.66 -16.00 34.37
N ARG A 484 23.92 -14.71 34.67
CA ARG A 484 24.75 -14.31 35.82
C ARG A 484 24.13 -14.76 37.13
N TYR A 485 22.82 -14.61 37.29
CA TYR A 485 22.09 -15.12 38.46
C TYR A 485 22.21 -16.63 38.61
N ARG A 486 22.06 -17.37 37.51
CA ARG A 486 22.18 -18.82 37.48
C ARG A 486 23.62 -19.27 37.80
N ALA A 487 24.62 -18.61 37.22
CA ALA A 487 26.03 -18.93 37.43
C ALA A 487 26.48 -18.72 38.89
N ALA A 488 25.93 -17.71 39.57
CA ALA A 488 26.23 -17.37 40.96
C ALA A 488 25.69 -18.39 42.00
N GLN A 489 24.78 -19.30 41.60
CA GLN A 489 24.31 -20.37 42.49
C GLN A 489 25.27 -21.56 42.53
N ALA A 490 25.28 -22.26 43.67
CA ALA A 490 26.04 -23.50 43.85
C ALA A 490 25.67 -24.55 42.79
N MET A 491 26.65 -25.34 42.33
CA MET A 491 26.49 -26.27 41.20
C MET A 491 25.28 -27.20 41.30
N ALA A 492 24.93 -27.64 42.52
CA ALA A 492 23.78 -28.51 42.78
C ALA A 492 22.42 -27.87 42.48
N PHE A 493 22.30 -26.54 42.55
CA PHE A 493 21.03 -25.81 42.37
C PHE A 493 20.97 -25.00 41.06
N ARG A 494 22.05 -25.01 40.27
CA ARG A 494 22.20 -24.21 39.05
C ARG A 494 21.11 -24.50 37.99
N GLN A 495 20.60 -25.72 37.93
CA GLN A 495 19.50 -26.09 37.02
C GLN A 495 18.10 -25.73 37.58
N ALA A 496 17.97 -25.53 38.89
CA ALA A 496 16.72 -25.23 39.57
C ALA A 496 16.50 -23.73 39.83
N ALA A 497 17.42 -22.86 39.41
CA ALA A 497 17.38 -21.42 39.65
C ALA A 497 16.08 -20.78 39.08
N PRO A 498 15.21 -20.18 39.91
CA PRO A 498 13.89 -19.73 39.48
C PRO A 498 13.97 -18.49 38.59
N LYS A 499 13.59 -18.64 37.32
CA LYS A 499 13.45 -17.52 36.36
C LYS A 499 12.25 -16.64 36.72
N ALA A 500 12.46 -15.32 36.77
CA ALA A 500 11.39 -14.34 36.98
C ALA A 500 10.50 -14.23 35.73
N ARG A 501 9.48 -15.10 35.63
CA ARG A 501 8.62 -15.18 34.43
C ARG A 501 7.90 -13.86 34.10
N TRP A 502 7.46 -13.11 35.11
CA TRP A 502 6.77 -11.83 34.93
C TRP A 502 7.67 -10.77 34.28
N LEU A 503 8.96 -10.76 34.60
CA LEU A 503 9.93 -9.79 34.11
C LEU A 503 10.32 -10.05 32.65
N HIS A 504 10.52 -11.32 32.29
CA HIS A 504 10.73 -11.73 30.90
C HIS A 504 9.44 -11.54 30.07
N ALA A 505 8.27 -11.70 30.68
CA ALA A 505 7.01 -11.36 30.02
C ALA A 505 6.87 -9.85 29.77
N ALA A 506 7.30 -9.00 30.72
CA ALA A 506 7.33 -7.55 30.54
C ALA A 506 8.30 -7.13 29.42
N GLY A 507 9.47 -7.78 29.30
CA GLY A 507 10.39 -7.53 28.19
C GLY A 507 9.81 -7.90 26.83
N LYS A 508 9.16 -9.06 26.73
CA LYS A 508 8.42 -9.45 25.52
C LYS A 508 7.29 -8.48 25.18
N ALA A 509 6.53 -8.03 26.17
CA ALA A 509 5.47 -7.04 25.98
C ALA A 509 6.02 -5.70 25.48
N ALA A 510 7.16 -5.25 26.01
CA ALA A 510 7.84 -4.04 25.54
C ALA A 510 8.32 -4.17 24.09
N ILE A 511 8.88 -5.33 23.69
CA ILE A 511 9.28 -5.60 22.30
C ILE A 511 8.06 -5.54 21.38
N VAL A 512 6.94 -6.19 21.75
CA VAL A 512 5.69 -6.14 20.97
C VAL A 512 5.16 -4.71 20.85
N ALA A 513 5.22 -3.92 21.93
CA ALA A 513 4.81 -2.51 21.90
C ALA A 513 5.70 -1.67 20.96
N LEU A 514 7.02 -1.86 20.99
CA LEU A 514 7.93 -1.19 20.07
C LEU A 514 7.65 -1.54 18.61
N ILE A 515 7.45 -2.83 18.31
CA ILE A 515 7.08 -3.28 16.96
C ILE A 515 5.78 -2.62 16.51
N LEU A 516 4.74 -2.64 17.35
CA LEU A 516 3.44 -2.04 17.03
C LEU A 516 3.55 -0.54 16.76
N LEU A 517 4.23 0.20 17.64
CA LEU A 517 4.35 1.67 17.52
C LEU A 517 5.32 2.09 16.41
N TYR A 518 6.26 1.22 16.01
CA TYR A 518 7.06 1.42 14.81
C TYR A 518 6.20 1.30 13.56
N PHE A 519 5.54 0.14 13.36
CA PHE A 519 4.76 -0.11 12.16
C PHE A 519 3.57 0.84 12.06
N VAL A 520 2.86 1.10 13.15
CA VAL A 520 1.66 1.94 13.16
C VAL A 520 1.84 3.08 14.16
N PRO A 521 2.57 4.17 13.81
CA PRO A 521 2.77 5.34 14.69
C PRO A 521 1.47 6.08 15.05
N THR A 522 0.40 5.81 14.30
CA THR A 522 -0.95 6.33 14.52
C THR A 522 -1.84 5.35 15.30
N ALA A 523 -1.32 4.24 15.85
CA ALA A 523 -2.12 3.21 16.51
C ALA A 523 -2.99 3.75 17.67
N LEU A 524 -2.56 4.85 18.31
CA LEU A 524 -3.30 5.50 19.38
C LEU A 524 -4.53 6.28 18.89
N TYR A 525 -4.55 6.73 17.62
CA TYR A 525 -5.72 7.37 17.03
C TYR A 525 -6.93 6.41 16.98
N VAL A 526 -6.69 5.11 16.79
CA VAL A 526 -7.75 4.08 16.85
C VAL A 526 -8.39 4.02 18.25
N LEU A 527 -7.62 4.31 19.31
CA LEU A 527 -8.10 4.40 20.68
C LEU A 527 -8.71 5.78 21.01
N ARG A 528 -8.95 6.64 20.00
CA ARG A 528 -9.36 8.05 20.13
C ARG A 528 -8.41 8.90 20.97
N VAL A 529 -7.13 8.52 20.99
CA VAL A 529 -6.07 9.35 21.55
C VAL A 529 -5.33 9.97 20.36
N PRO A 530 -5.49 11.28 20.09
CA PRO A 530 -4.90 11.95 18.93
C PRO A 530 -3.39 12.19 19.15
N PHE A 531 -2.67 11.11 19.42
CA PHE A 531 -1.23 11.13 19.66
C PHE A 531 -0.51 10.41 18.55
N PHE A 532 0.29 11.17 17.82
CA PHE A 532 1.18 10.65 16.79
C PHE A 532 2.53 10.32 17.41
N VAL A 533 2.99 9.07 17.26
CA VAL A 533 4.32 8.67 17.71
C VAL A 533 5.36 9.14 16.68
N SER A 534 5.79 10.39 16.87
CA SER A 534 6.89 10.97 16.11
C SER A 534 8.19 10.18 16.34
N GLY A 535 9.10 10.22 15.39
CA GLY A 535 10.41 9.59 15.43
C GLY A 535 11.22 9.95 16.68
N PRO A 536 11.32 11.24 17.10
CA PRO A 536 11.93 11.61 18.37
C PRO A 536 11.28 10.96 19.60
N VAL A 537 9.94 10.89 19.63
CA VAL A 537 9.20 10.23 20.72
C VAL A 537 9.48 8.73 20.71
N TYR A 538 9.48 8.11 19.53
CA TYR A 538 9.80 6.69 19.37
C TYR A 538 11.22 6.36 19.82
N LEU A 539 12.20 7.18 19.43
CA LEU A 539 13.59 7.04 19.85
C LEU A 539 13.72 7.10 21.37
N GLY A 540 13.10 8.10 22.00
CA GLY A 540 13.05 8.23 23.46
C GLY A 540 12.43 7.02 24.15
N LEU A 541 11.30 6.53 23.63
CA LEU A 541 10.61 5.33 24.13
C LEU A 541 11.47 4.07 23.98
N ALA A 542 12.07 3.86 22.81
CA ALA A 542 12.89 2.69 22.49
C ALA A 542 14.15 2.61 23.35
N VAL A 543 14.85 3.73 23.51
CA VAL A 543 16.05 3.81 24.35
C VAL A 543 15.68 3.70 25.84
N GLY A 544 14.62 4.40 26.26
CA GLY A 544 14.13 4.38 27.63
C GLY A 544 13.69 2.99 28.10
N LEU A 545 12.92 2.26 27.27
CA LEU A 545 12.50 0.89 27.57
C LEU A 545 13.69 -0.07 27.63
N ALA A 546 14.63 0.04 26.68
CA ALA A 546 15.82 -0.81 26.67
C ALA A 546 16.69 -0.59 27.92
N ALA A 547 17.00 0.67 28.26
CA ALA A 547 17.79 1.00 29.44
C ALA A 547 17.06 0.64 30.75
N GLY A 548 15.79 1.01 30.86
CA GLY A 548 14.96 0.77 32.04
C GLY A 548 14.79 -0.72 32.35
N LEU A 549 14.49 -1.55 31.34
CA LEU A 549 14.39 -2.99 31.51
C LEU A 549 15.75 -3.64 31.79
N ALA A 550 16.83 -3.17 31.18
CA ALA A 550 18.17 -3.68 31.47
C ALA A 550 18.58 -3.42 32.94
N LEU A 551 18.42 -2.17 33.41
CA LEU A 551 18.74 -1.77 34.78
C LEU A 551 17.80 -2.44 35.79
N GLY A 552 16.49 -2.43 35.54
CA GLY A 552 15.49 -3.06 36.39
C GLY A 552 15.69 -4.58 36.50
N THR A 553 16.05 -5.23 35.39
CA THR A 553 16.32 -6.67 35.39
C THR A 553 17.58 -7.01 36.17
N ARG A 554 18.65 -6.24 36.00
CA ARG A 554 19.87 -6.38 36.78
C ARG A 554 19.60 -6.21 38.28
N ALA A 555 18.93 -5.14 38.68
CA ALA A 555 18.63 -4.87 40.09
C ALA A 555 17.73 -5.96 40.72
N CYS A 556 16.72 -6.45 39.99
CA CYS A 556 15.83 -7.51 40.46
C CYS A 556 16.60 -8.81 40.73
N TYR A 557 17.46 -9.23 39.80
CA TYR A 557 18.25 -10.45 39.99
C TYR A 557 19.36 -10.28 41.03
N GLU A 558 20.02 -9.13 41.12
CA GLU A 558 21.00 -8.83 42.20
C GLU A 558 20.34 -8.88 43.59
N ARG A 559 19.13 -8.31 43.73
CA ARG A 559 18.36 -8.39 44.98
C ARG A 559 18.02 -9.84 45.34
N ARG A 560 17.58 -10.64 44.37
CA ARG A 560 17.31 -12.08 44.58
C ARG A 560 18.54 -12.90 44.92
N GLN A 561 19.74 -12.48 44.51
CA GLN A 561 20.99 -13.12 44.97
C GLN A 561 21.24 -12.83 46.45
N ARG A 562 21.04 -11.57 46.88
CA ARG A 562 21.23 -11.15 48.28
C ARG A 562 20.22 -11.79 49.24
N GLU A 563 19.01 -12.07 48.76
CA GLU A 563 17.92 -12.69 49.55
C GLU A 563 17.96 -14.24 49.55
N GLY A 564 18.98 -14.88 48.94
CA GLY A 564 19.13 -16.34 48.95
C GLY A 564 19.41 -16.92 50.35
N PRO A 565 18.96 -18.15 50.67
CA PRO A 565 19.09 -18.71 52.01
C PRO A 565 20.56 -18.94 52.39
N PRO A 566 20.93 -18.82 53.69
CA PRO A 566 22.31 -19.06 54.14
C PRO A 566 22.72 -20.52 53.89
N PRO A 567 24.02 -20.78 53.66
CA PRO A 567 24.51 -22.13 53.42
C PRO A 567 24.21 -23.01 54.63
N ALA A 568 23.55 -24.15 54.40
CA ALA A 568 23.35 -25.17 55.42
C ALA A 568 24.72 -25.62 55.95
N SER A 569 24.94 -25.37 57.25
CA SER A 569 26.05 -25.88 58.04
C SER A 569 26.04 -27.41 58.03
N GLY A 570 27.24 -27.97 58.08
CA GLY A 570 27.51 -29.34 57.64
C GLY A 570 26.91 -30.44 58.49
N GLU A 571 26.82 -31.61 57.87
CA GLU A 571 26.93 -32.88 58.56
C GLU A 571 27.74 -33.86 57.69
N THR A 572 28.83 -34.31 58.31
CA THR A 572 29.87 -35.18 57.78
C THR A 572 29.37 -36.60 57.68
N ARG A 573 29.53 -37.27 56.52
CA ARG A 573 29.63 -38.74 56.47
C ARG A 573 30.33 -39.23 55.19
N GLY A 574 31.52 -39.79 55.41
CA GLY A 574 31.93 -41.09 54.87
C GLY A 574 32.19 -41.20 53.37
N ALA A 575 33.47 -41.33 53.03
CA ALA A 575 33.99 -41.59 51.70
C ALA A 575 33.34 -42.80 50.98
N SER A 576 32.97 -42.59 49.72
CA SER A 576 33.27 -43.53 48.63
C SER A 576 33.45 -42.71 47.35
N ARG A 577 34.70 -42.64 46.89
CA ARG A 577 35.05 -42.08 45.57
C ARG A 577 34.45 -42.98 44.51
N SER A 578 33.38 -42.53 43.87
CA SER A 578 33.01 -42.95 42.52
C SER A 578 33.00 -41.69 41.65
N SER A 579 34.13 -41.47 40.96
CA SER A 579 34.23 -40.48 39.90
C SER A 579 33.54 -41.04 38.65
N LEU A 580 32.29 -40.66 38.42
CA LEU A 580 31.72 -40.61 37.08
C LEU A 580 31.66 -39.15 36.65
N ALA A 581 32.78 -38.65 36.14
CA ALA A 581 32.76 -37.52 35.23
C ALA A 581 32.09 -37.99 33.92
N PRO A 582 31.31 -37.13 33.23
CA PRO A 582 30.98 -37.38 31.83
C PRO A 582 32.31 -37.42 31.07
N ARG A 583 32.57 -38.47 30.29
CA ARG A 583 33.80 -38.56 29.48
C ARG A 583 33.82 -37.41 28.48
N ASP A 584 34.76 -36.51 28.70
CA ASP A 584 35.17 -35.45 27.79
C ASP A 584 35.74 -36.05 26.49
N ALA A 585 35.62 -35.27 25.41
CA ALA A 585 36.08 -35.46 24.04
C ALA A 585 37.04 -36.65 23.77
N ASP A 586 36.71 -37.48 22.78
CA ASP A 586 37.53 -38.62 22.37
C ASP A 586 38.99 -38.21 22.07
N GLU A 587 39.93 -38.58 22.94
CA GLU A 587 41.35 -38.24 22.80
C GLU A 587 42.07 -39.22 21.86
N CYS A 588 42.99 -38.68 21.05
CA CYS A 588 43.88 -39.49 20.23
C CYS A 588 44.86 -40.28 21.11
N ALA A 589 44.86 -41.61 20.99
CA ALA A 589 45.69 -42.52 21.79
C ALA A 589 47.19 -42.21 21.67
N HIS A 590 47.63 -41.66 20.53
CA HIS A 590 49.03 -41.35 20.28
C HIS A 590 49.47 -39.99 20.84
N CYS A 591 48.79 -38.90 20.47
CA CYS A 591 49.21 -37.55 20.84
C CYS A 591 48.46 -36.94 22.03
N ARG A 592 47.47 -37.66 22.58
CA ARG A 592 46.62 -37.27 23.73
C ARG A 592 45.93 -35.92 23.57
N ARG A 593 45.71 -35.50 22.32
CA ARG A 593 44.89 -34.33 21.98
C ARG A 593 43.51 -34.80 21.56
N GLY A 594 42.47 -34.03 21.90
CA GLY A 594 41.10 -34.31 21.49
C GLY A 594 40.96 -34.42 19.96
N VAL A 595 40.16 -35.38 19.51
CA VAL A 595 39.74 -35.51 18.11
C VAL A 595 38.40 -34.77 17.97
N PRO A 596 38.35 -33.65 17.21
CA PRO A 596 37.11 -32.91 17.01
C PRO A 596 36.04 -33.80 16.36
N ALA A 597 34.78 -33.73 16.82
CA ALA A 597 33.68 -34.58 16.33
C ALA A 597 33.37 -34.45 14.83
N LEU A 598 33.87 -33.39 14.17
CA LEU A 598 33.75 -33.15 12.72
C LEU A 598 34.90 -33.73 11.89
N GLU A 599 36.02 -34.14 12.51
CA GLU A 599 37.16 -34.73 11.81
C GLU A 599 37.08 -36.26 11.77
N ARG A 600 37.41 -36.83 10.60
CA ARG A 600 37.44 -38.28 10.39
C ARG A 600 38.65 -38.87 11.15
N GLY A 601 38.41 -39.61 12.24
CA GLY A 601 39.47 -40.34 12.97
C GLY A 601 39.61 -41.80 12.53
N TYR A 602 40.78 -42.41 12.76
CA TYR A 602 40.98 -43.85 12.59
C TYR A 602 40.68 -44.56 13.92
N ILE A 603 39.77 -45.54 13.90
CA ILE A 603 39.45 -46.38 15.06
C ILE A 603 40.01 -47.78 14.79
N CYS A 604 40.94 -48.23 15.62
CA CYS A 604 41.42 -49.59 15.57
C CYS A 604 40.36 -50.56 16.12
N ASP A 605 40.37 -51.83 15.71
CA ASP A 605 39.42 -52.85 16.19
C ASP A 605 39.44 -53.05 17.71
N CYS A 606 40.53 -52.67 18.39
CA CYS A 606 40.65 -52.68 19.84
C CYS A 606 39.95 -51.49 20.53
N GLY A 607 39.36 -50.57 19.75
CA GLY A 607 38.62 -49.41 20.26
C GLY A 607 39.46 -48.15 20.48
N LEU A 608 40.76 -48.14 20.14
CA LEU A 608 41.61 -46.95 20.23
C LEU A 608 41.40 -46.00 19.04
N LEU A 609 41.24 -44.71 19.34
CA LEU A 609 41.07 -43.63 18.36
C LEU A 609 42.40 -42.92 18.07
N TYR A 610 42.67 -42.63 16.80
CA TYR A 610 43.83 -41.87 16.33
C TYR A 610 43.40 -40.76 15.38
N HIS A 611 44.12 -39.62 15.36
CA HIS A 611 44.04 -38.69 14.22
C HIS A 611 44.51 -39.41 12.96
N LEU A 612 43.91 -39.12 11.80
CA LEU A 612 44.32 -39.69 10.51
C LEU A 612 45.83 -39.58 10.25
N HIS A 613 46.40 -38.40 10.51
CA HIS A 613 47.84 -38.17 10.36
C HIS A 613 48.69 -38.98 11.37
N CYS A 614 48.21 -39.14 12.61
CA CYS A 614 48.91 -39.95 13.61
C CYS A 614 48.87 -41.45 13.29
N ALA A 615 47.81 -41.94 12.65
CA ALA A 615 47.70 -43.33 12.21
C ALA A 615 48.61 -43.63 11.00
N GLN A 616 48.76 -42.69 10.07
CA GLN A 616 49.64 -42.84 8.89
C GLN A 616 51.13 -42.96 9.24
N GLY A 617 51.56 -42.35 10.35
CA GLY A 617 52.95 -42.42 10.81
C GLY A 617 53.32 -43.71 11.55
N ARG A 618 52.41 -44.70 11.65
CA ARG A 618 52.60 -45.89 12.49
C ARG A 618 52.30 -47.17 11.71
N THR A 619 53.17 -48.16 11.87
CA THR A 619 52.96 -49.50 11.29
C THR A 619 52.11 -50.41 12.17
N HIS A 620 51.98 -50.13 13.48
CA HIS A 620 51.25 -50.96 14.44
C HIS A 620 50.48 -50.13 15.47
N CYS A 621 49.33 -50.62 15.93
CA CYS A 621 48.54 -50.01 17.00
C CYS A 621 49.21 -50.18 18.38
N GLU A 622 49.23 -49.11 19.19
CA GLU A 622 49.86 -49.12 20.53
C GLU A 622 49.14 -50.00 21.56
N GLY A 623 47.84 -50.25 21.37
CA GLY A 623 47.06 -51.09 22.29
C GLY A 623 47.11 -52.58 21.97
N CYS A 624 46.93 -52.95 20.69
CA CYS A 624 46.76 -54.35 20.29
C CYS A 624 47.84 -54.88 19.34
N GLN A 625 48.83 -54.05 18.99
CA GLN A 625 49.95 -54.38 18.09
C GLN A 625 49.56 -54.96 16.72
N ARG A 626 48.32 -54.76 16.27
CA ARG A 626 47.91 -55.14 14.92
C ARG A 626 48.48 -54.14 13.91
N PRO A 627 48.88 -54.59 12.72
CA PRO A 627 49.40 -53.70 11.69
C PRO A 627 48.31 -52.71 11.26
N ILE A 628 48.66 -51.42 11.24
CA ILE A 628 47.77 -50.37 10.70
C ILE A 628 47.95 -50.39 9.19
N THR A 629 47.17 -51.22 8.51
CA THR A 629 47.17 -51.28 7.04
C THR A 629 46.46 -50.04 6.51
N VAL A 630 47.16 -49.22 5.71
CA VAL A 630 46.67 -47.95 5.12
C VAL A 630 45.71 -48.21 3.94
N GLU A 631 44.92 -49.28 4.01
CA GLU A 631 43.66 -49.34 3.26
C GLU A 631 42.60 -48.69 4.16
N ILE A 632 42.04 -47.59 3.67
CA ILE A 632 41.11 -46.75 4.41
C ILE A 632 39.80 -47.53 4.66
N VAL A 633 39.79 -48.36 5.70
CA VAL A 633 38.57 -49.04 6.16
C VAL A 633 37.74 -48.05 6.96
N ARG A 634 36.88 -47.33 6.24
CA ARG A 634 35.80 -46.51 6.82
C ARG A 634 34.81 -47.43 7.54
N LYS A 635 35.01 -47.73 8.83
CA LYS A 635 33.94 -48.33 9.63
C LYS A 635 32.90 -47.26 9.97
N GLN A 636 31.94 -47.05 9.07
CA GLN A 636 30.71 -46.32 9.38
C GLN A 636 29.89 -47.16 10.39
N ARG A 637 29.36 -46.48 11.41
CA ARG A 637 28.44 -47.10 12.38
C ARG A 637 27.16 -47.50 11.63
N LEU A 638 26.66 -48.73 11.78
CA LEU A 638 25.45 -49.20 11.09
C LEU A 638 24.22 -49.05 12.01
N LEU A 639 23.09 -48.61 11.46
CA LEU A 639 21.76 -48.55 12.09
C LEU A 639 20.86 -49.64 11.51
N THR A 640 19.90 -50.15 12.29
CA THR A 640 18.91 -51.13 11.83
C THR A 640 17.53 -50.49 11.71
N ALA A 641 16.83 -50.67 10.58
CA ALA A 641 15.43 -50.30 10.42
C ALA A 641 14.62 -51.45 9.82
N ARG A 642 13.35 -51.53 10.20
CA ARG A 642 12.38 -52.47 9.65
C ARG A 642 11.66 -51.84 8.45
N CYS A 643 11.64 -52.54 7.31
CA CYS A 643 10.91 -52.11 6.12
C CYS A 643 9.39 -52.09 6.38
N VAL A 644 8.72 -51.00 6.00
CA VAL A 644 7.27 -50.83 6.22
C VAL A 644 6.43 -51.70 5.27
N THR A 645 6.97 -52.04 4.10
CA THR A 645 6.25 -52.81 3.06
C THR A 645 6.32 -54.31 3.30
N CYS A 646 7.50 -54.88 3.58
CA CYS A 646 7.69 -56.33 3.74
C CYS A 646 8.05 -56.78 5.17
N GLY A 647 8.28 -55.84 6.10
CA GLY A 647 8.61 -56.15 7.49
C GLY A 647 10.05 -56.62 7.74
N GLU A 648 10.90 -56.68 6.72
CA GLU A 648 12.28 -57.15 6.82
C GLU A 648 13.19 -56.14 7.53
N GLU A 649 14.02 -56.59 8.46
CA GLU A 649 14.99 -55.74 9.16
C GLU A 649 16.30 -55.61 8.38
N GLN A 650 16.71 -54.39 8.11
CA GLN A 650 17.89 -54.09 7.30
C GLN A 650 18.81 -53.10 8.00
N THR A 651 20.11 -53.31 7.79
CA THR A 651 21.17 -52.46 8.33
C THR A 651 21.70 -51.51 7.26
N PHE A 652 21.88 -50.24 7.64
CA PHE A 652 22.37 -49.18 6.76
C PHE A 652 23.30 -48.21 7.52
N PRO A 653 24.16 -47.44 6.83
CA PRO A 653 25.13 -46.55 7.48
C PRO A 653 24.50 -45.37 8.23
N LEU A 654 25.10 -44.98 9.36
CA LEU A 654 24.75 -43.79 10.13
C LEU A 654 24.96 -42.53 9.27
N GLY A 655 23.87 -41.81 9.00
CA GLY A 655 23.85 -40.61 8.15
C GLY A 655 23.02 -40.77 6.87
N GLU A 656 22.57 -41.99 6.54
CA GLU A 656 21.64 -42.20 5.43
C GLU A 656 20.17 -42.19 5.92
N ASP A 657 19.29 -41.47 5.22
CA ASP A 657 17.86 -41.43 5.56
C ASP A 657 17.16 -42.71 5.07
N PRO A 658 16.50 -43.49 5.96
CA PRO A 658 15.79 -44.71 5.58
C PRO A 658 14.67 -44.51 4.54
N ARG A 659 14.14 -43.29 4.35
CA ARG A 659 13.13 -43.00 3.33
C ARG A 659 13.65 -43.14 1.90
N THR A 660 14.96 -43.21 1.74
CA THR A 660 15.66 -43.13 0.44
C THR A 660 16.41 -44.41 0.09
N LEU A 661 16.34 -45.40 0.97
CA LEU A 661 17.04 -46.67 0.83
C LEU A 661 16.03 -47.72 0.36
N PRO A 662 16.26 -48.36 -0.79
CA PRO A 662 15.42 -49.46 -1.22
C PRO A 662 15.65 -50.67 -0.31
N CYS A 663 14.56 -51.33 0.05
CA CYS A 663 14.59 -52.59 0.77
C CYS A 663 15.25 -53.65 -0.12
N ARG A 664 16.31 -54.31 0.38
CA ARG A 664 16.99 -55.42 -0.33
C ARG A 664 16.09 -56.62 -0.65
N SER A 665 14.93 -56.74 0.01
CA SER A 665 14.00 -57.85 -0.19
C SER A 665 12.89 -57.52 -1.18
N CYS A 666 12.24 -56.35 -1.06
CA CYS A 666 11.10 -55.98 -1.91
C CYS A 666 11.31 -54.76 -2.82
N GLY A 667 12.47 -54.10 -2.75
CA GLY A 667 12.79 -52.90 -3.54
C GLY A 667 12.10 -51.60 -3.10
N ALA A 668 11.06 -51.66 -2.26
CA ALA A 668 10.35 -50.49 -1.74
C ALA A 668 11.20 -49.68 -0.74
N PRO A 669 11.00 -48.36 -0.59
CA PRO A 669 11.74 -47.56 0.38
C PRO A 669 11.58 -48.09 1.81
N LEU A 670 12.65 -48.08 2.63
CA LEU A 670 12.59 -48.59 4.01
C LEU A 670 11.61 -47.81 4.89
N ARG A 671 11.30 -46.55 4.55
CA ARG A 671 10.24 -45.72 5.17
C ARG A 671 9.47 -44.90 4.12
N HIS A 672 8.17 -44.71 4.32
CA HIS A 672 7.34 -43.81 3.52
C HIS A 672 7.44 -42.34 3.98
N LEU A 673 7.11 -41.41 3.07
CA LEU A 673 6.89 -40.00 3.42
C LEU A 673 5.59 -39.85 4.22
N GLU A 674 5.53 -38.85 5.10
CA GLU A 674 4.30 -38.57 5.86
C GLU A 674 3.27 -37.90 4.96
N ALA A 675 2.02 -38.39 5.02
CA ALA A 675 0.94 -37.85 4.21
C ALA A 675 0.58 -36.41 4.65
N GLY A 676 0.34 -35.52 3.68
CA GLY A 676 -0.12 -34.15 3.94
C GLY A 676 0.99 -33.15 4.33
N ARG A 677 2.27 -33.50 4.14
CA ARG A 677 3.42 -32.61 4.35
C ARG A 677 4.02 -32.10 3.05
N TRP A 678 4.73 -30.98 3.16
CA TRP A 678 5.46 -30.32 2.09
C TRP A 678 6.96 -30.57 2.25
N TYR A 679 7.58 -31.22 1.27
CA TYR A 679 8.99 -31.61 1.27
C TYR A 679 9.77 -30.84 0.21
N LEU A 680 10.87 -30.20 0.63
CA LEU A 680 11.89 -29.68 -0.28
C LEU A 680 13.03 -30.68 -0.41
N VAL A 681 13.38 -31.06 -1.64
CA VAL A 681 14.34 -32.12 -1.94
C VAL A 681 15.49 -31.56 -2.76
N LEU A 682 16.71 -31.57 -2.20
CA LEU A 682 17.92 -31.20 -2.91
C LEU A 682 18.54 -32.47 -3.52
N ALA A 683 18.27 -32.74 -4.79
CA ALA A 683 18.72 -33.97 -5.44
C ALA A 683 19.01 -33.77 -6.92
N SER A 684 20.15 -34.30 -7.39
CA SER A 684 20.51 -34.28 -8.82
C SER A 684 19.74 -35.33 -9.65
N ASN A 685 19.24 -36.39 -9.01
CA ASN A 685 18.53 -37.46 -9.70
C ASN A 685 17.01 -37.35 -9.49
N PRO A 686 16.20 -37.16 -10.55
CA PRO A 686 14.75 -37.05 -10.44
C PRO A 686 14.05 -38.39 -10.11
N ALA A 687 14.69 -39.54 -10.34
CA ALA A 687 14.09 -40.87 -10.15
C ALA A 687 13.56 -41.09 -8.72
N ILE A 688 14.25 -40.55 -7.72
CA ILE A 688 13.91 -40.68 -6.29
C ILE A 688 12.48 -40.15 -6.01
N LEU A 689 12.09 -39.06 -6.67
CA LEU A 689 10.77 -38.45 -6.50
C LEU A 689 9.65 -39.35 -7.04
N PHE A 690 9.90 -39.95 -8.21
CA PHE A 690 8.91 -40.78 -8.90
C PHE A 690 8.73 -42.12 -8.19
N ASP A 691 9.76 -42.63 -7.52
CA ASP A 691 9.62 -43.79 -6.63
C ASP A 691 8.70 -43.47 -5.43
N TRP A 692 8.82 -42.28 -4.83
CA TRP A 692 7.92 -41.85 -3.75
C TRP A 692 6.48 -41.58 -4.18
N LEU A 693 6.24 -41.28 -5.46
CA LEU A 693 4.91 -41.13 -6.03
C LEU A 693 4.22 -42.46 -6.36
N ARG A 694 4.97 -43.58 -6.41
CA ARG A 694 4.42 -44.90 -6.74
C ARG A 694 3.44 -45.39 -5.67
N ASP A 695 3.70 -45.07 -4.40
CA ASP A 695 2.85 -45.45 -3.28
C ASP A 695 1.43 -44.83 -3.34
N PRO A 696 1.27 -43.48 -3.42
CA PRO A 696 -0.07 -42.88 -3.49
C PRO A 696 -0.83 -43.24 -4.78
N THR A 697 -0.13 -43.44 -5.91
CA THR A 697 -0.77 -43.84 -7.18
C THR A 697 -1.26 -45.29 -7.14
N GLN A 698 -0.53 -46.22 -6.51
CA GLN A 698 -0.99 -47.60 -6.27
C GLN A 698 -2.18 -47.67 -5.30
N GLU A 699 -2.28 -46.74 -4.35
CA GLU A 699 -3.44 -46.59 -3.45
C GLU A 699 -4.66 -45.91 -4.12
N GLY A 700 -4.57 -45.57 -5.41
CA GLY A 700 -5.65 -44.94 -6.19
C GLY A 700 -5.90 -43.47 -5.83
N LYS A 701 -4.93 -42.78 -5.22
CA LYS A 701 -5.01 -41.34 -4.94
C LYS A 701 -4.53 -40.54 -6.18
N PRO A 702 -5.14 -39.39 -6.49
CA PRO A 702 -4.70 -38.57 -7.62
C PRO A 702 -3.31 -38.00 -7.38
N ALA A 703 -2.50 -38.02 -8.44
CA ALA A 703 -1.17 -37.42 -8.47
C ALA A 703 -1.04 -36.45 -9.65
N VAL A 704 -0.43 -35.29 -9.41
CA VAL A 704 -0.14 -34.28 -10.44
C VAL A 704 1.36 -33.99 -10.41
N CYS A 705 1.97 -33.90 -11.60
CA CYS A 705 3.37 -33.54 -11.77
C CYS A 705 3.52 -32.27 -12.62
N LEU A 706 4.22 -31.27 -12.08
CA LEU A 706 4.68 -30.07 -12.77
C LEU A 706 6.19 -30.21 -13.04
N THR A 707 6.62 -30.10 -14.29
CA THR A 707 8.03 -30.33 -14.67
C THR A 707 8.42 -29.50 -15.89
N THR A 708 9.69 -29.13 -16.02
CA THR A 708 10.24 -28.49 -17.23
C THR A 708 10.49 -29.49 -18.36
N ALA A 709 10.62 -30.78 -18.02
CA ALA A 709 10.87 -31.86 -18.95
C ALA A 709 9.65 -32.18 -19.84
N ALA A 710 9.90 -32.81 -20.99
CA ALA A 710 8.83 -33.25 -21.89
C ALA A 710 8.01 -34.38 -21.24
N PRO A 711 6.66 -34.26 -21.13
CA PRO A 711 5.82 -35.27 -20.49
C PRO A 711 5.94 -36.67 -21.11
N GLU A 712 6.11 -36.75 -22.43
CA GLU A 712 6.30 -38.01 -23.16
C GLU A 712 7.56 -38.75 -22.71
N ARG A 713 8.66 -38.01 -22.52
CA ARG A 713 9.93 -38.56 -22.04
C ARG A 713 9.79 -39.12 -20.62
N LEU A 714 9.17 -38.37 -19.71
CA LEU A 714 8.95 -38.83 -18.33
C LEU A 714 8.05 -40.06 -18.26
N ARG A 715 7.00 -40.12 -19.10
CA ARG A 715 6.11 -41.29 -19.17
C ARG A 715 6.84 -42.54 -19.63
N LEU A 716 7.74 -42.42 -20.61
CA LEU A 716 8.58 -43.51 -21.10
C LEU A 716 9.63 -43.94 -20.07
N GLU A 717 10.28 -42.98 -19.39
CA GLU A 717 11.40 -43.23 -18.48
C GLU A 717 10.96 -43.82 -17.13
N PHE A 718 9.80 -43.40 -16.60
CA PHE A 718 9.34 -43.77 -15.26
C PHE A 718 8.01 -44.55 -15.23
N GLY A 719 7.40 -44.85 -16.38
CA GLY A 719 6.18 -45.69 -16.45
C GLY A 719 4.96 -45.06 -15.78
N LEU A 720 4.71 -43.77 -16.02
CA LEU A 720 3.71 -42.94 -15.32
C LEU A 720 2.26 -43.15 -15.82
N GLY A 721 1.78 -44.39 -15.80
CA GLY A 721 0.40 -44.74 -16.20
C GLY A 721 -0.64 -44.16 -15.23
N GLY A 722 -1.50 -43.25 -15.71
CA GLY A 722 -2.63 -42.69 -14.95
C GLY A 722 -2.35 -41.37 -14.20
N MET A 723 -1.15 -40.79 -14.30
CA MET A 723 -0.79 -39.51 -13.67
C MET A 723 -0.91 -38.32 -14.65
N GLU A 724 -1.45 -37.19 -14.18
CA GLU A 724 -1.47 -35.95 -14.95
C GLU A 724 -0.09 -35.26 -14.86
N VAL A 725 0.54 -35.03 -16.02
CA VAL A 725 1.87 -34.41 -16.14
C VAL A 725 1.74 -33.16 -16.99
N PHE A 726 2.06 -32.00 -16.40
CA PHE A 726 2.05 -30.70 -17.06
C PHE A 726 3.47 -30.19 -17.25
N ARG A 727 3.77 -29.79 -18.49
CA ARG A 727 5.03 -29.14 -18.81
C ARG A 727 4.96 -27.67 -18.42
N VAL A 728 5.97 -27.17 -17.73
CA VAL A 728 6.13 -25.78 -17.33
C VAL A 728 7.32 -25.19 -18.07
N SER A 729 7.09 -24.28 -19.01
CA SER A 729 8.14 -23.59 -19.77
C SER A 729 7.54 -22.43 -20.56
N ALA A 730 8.26 -21.31 -20.66
CA ALA A 730 7.86 -20.13 -21.42
C ALA A 730 7.94 -20.35 -22.95
N SER A 731 8.74 -21.31 -23.41
CA SER A 731 9.06 -21.49 -24.84
C SER A 731 8.43 -22.73 -25.48
N ALA A 732 7.91 -23.67 -24.69
CA ALA A 732 7.41 -24.93 -25.20
C ALA A 732 5.90 -24.86 -25.60
N PRO A 733 5.50 -25.48 -26.72
CA PRO A 733 4.10 -25.50 -27.15
C PRO A 733 3.23 -26.29 -26.15
N ARG A 734 2.04 -25.74 -25.82
CA ARG A 734 1.10 -26.29 -24.83
C ARG A 734 1.67 -26.46 -23.40
N ALA A 735 2.75 -25.76 -23.07
CA ALA A 735 3.26 -25.67 -21.71
C ALA A 735 2.56 -24.55 -20.92
N ILE A 736 2.61 -24.66 -19.59
CA ILE A 736 2.22 -23.60 -18.68
C ILE A 736 3.41 -22.64 -18.58
N ASP A 737 3.20 -21.37 -18.93
CA ASP A 737 4.23 -20.34 -18.76
C ASP A 737 4.54 -20.16 -17.25
N PRO A 738 5.80 -20.29 -16.81
CA PRO A 738 6.21 -20.08 -15.43
C PRO A 738 5.77 -18.72 -14.86
N ARG A 739 5.74 -17.66 -15.68
CA ARG A 739 5.32 -16.31 -15.26
C ARG A 739 3.82 -16.21 -15.00
N ARG A 740 3.05 -17.18 -15.51
CA ARG A 740 1.59 -17.29 -15.39
C ARG A 740 1.16 -18.55 -14.63
N LEU A 741 2.06 -19.13 -13.82
CA LEU A 741 1.77 -20.25 -12.93
C LEU A 741 0.59 -19.95 -11.99
N ASP A 742 0.40 -18.70 -11.63
CA ASP A 742 -0.86 -18.18 -11.09
C ASP A 742 -1.52 -17.33 -12.19
N PRO A 743 -2.64 -17.75 -12.82
CA PRO A 743 -3.65 -18.71 -12.38
C PRO A 743 -3.59 -20.12 -13.02
N LEU A 744 -2.76 -20.35 -14.04
CA LEU A 744 -2.84 -21.56 -14.88
C LEU A 744 -2.37 -22.84 -14.14
N GLY A 745 -1.33 -22.72 -13.31
CA GLY A 745 -0.86 -23.79 -12.45
C GLY A 745 -1.89 -24.19 -11.40
N LEU A 746 -2.63 -23.23 -10.80
CA LEU A 746 -3.73 -23.56 -9.87
C LEU A 746 -4.85 -24.35 -10.56
N LYS A 747 -5.13 -24.07 -11.83
CA LYS A 747 -6.09 -24.86 -12.63
C LYS A 747 -5.60 -26.30 -12.84
N ALA A 748 -4.30 -26.51 -12.99
CA ALA A 748 -3.71 -27.85 -13.09
C ALA A 748 -3.84 -28.68 -11.80
N LEU A 749 -4.05 -28.03 -10.64
CA LEU A 749 -4.25 -28.71 -9.36
C LEU A 749 -5.70 -29.17 -9.10
N GLN A 750 -6.63 -28.93 -10.03
CA GLN A 750 -8.04 -29.31 -9.88
C GLN A 750 -8.28 -30.79 -9.52
N PRO A 751 -7.55 -31.79 -10.05
CA PRO A 751 -7.73 -33.19 -9.65
C PRO A 751 -7.46 -33.41 -8.15
N LEU A 752 -6.49 -32.69 -7.58
CA LEU A 752 -6.12 -32.78 -6.17
C LEU A 752 -7.16 -32.09 -5.29
N LEU A 753 -7.70 -30.95 -5.73
CA LEU A 753 -8.72 -30.19 -4.98
C LEU A 753 -10.05 -30.95 -4.85
N ARG A 754 -10.36 -31.85 -5.78
CA ARG A 754 -11.60 -32.65 -5.80
C ARG A 754 -11.52 -33.95 -5.00
N SER A 755 -10.34 -34.36 -4.54
CA SER A 755 -10.16 -35.67 -3.87
C SER A 755 -10.21 -35.57 -2.35
N GLU A 756 -11.17 -36.22 -1.73
CA GLU A 756 -11.28 -36.33 -0.26
C GLU A 756 -10.28 -37.32 0.36
N LYS A 757 -9.63 -38.17 -0.45
CA LYS A 757 -8.69 -39.21 0.01
C LYS A 757 -7.24 -38.72 0.11
N GLY A 758 -7.00 -37.42 -0.05
CA GLY A 758 -5.67 -36.83 -0.22
C GLY A 758 -5.14 -37.02 -1.65
N GLY A 759 -3.85 -36.75 -1.86
CA GLY A 759 -3.20 -36.82 -3.17
C GLY A 759 -1.72 -36.49 -3.08
N ALA A 760 -1.03 -36.45 -4.22
CA ALA A 760 0.37 -36.06 -4.29
C ALA A 760 0.63 -35.02 -5.38
N LEU A 761 1.36 -33.96 -5.05
CA LEU A 761 1.85 -32.97 -6.01
C LEU A 761 3.37 -33.07 -6.10
N LEU A 762 3.89 -33.30 -7.29
CA LEU A 762 5.31 -33.24 -7.57
C LEU A 762 5.64 -32.01 -8.40
N CYS A 763 6.59 -31.20 -7.94
CA CYS A 763 7.21 -30.16 -8.76
C CYS A 763 8.68 -30.51 -8.98
N ASP A 764 9.02 -30.86 -10.21
CA ASP A 764 10.36 -31.26 -10.62
C ASP A 764 11.10 -30.10 -11.32
N ALA A 765 12.38 -29.91 -11.00
CA ALA A 765 13.23 -28.84 -11.53
C ALA A 765 12.73 -27.42 -11.21
N LEU A 766 12.44 -27.14 -9.93
CA LEU A 766 11.96 -25.83 -9.51
C LEU A 766 12.99 -24.71 -9.77
N ASP A 767 14.29 -25.03 -9.68
CA ASP A 767 15.39 -24.12 -10.02
C ASP A 767 15.32 -23.61 -11.47
N GLU A 768 14.97 -24.47 -12.42
CA GLU A 768 14.78 -24.08 -13.82
C GLU A 768 13.52 -23.20 -13.99
N MET A 769 12.43 -23.51 -13.27
CA MET A 769 11.23 -22.66 -13.29
C MET A 769 11.49 -21.27 -12.69
N ILE A 770 12.29 -21.20 -11.63
CA ILE A 770 12.73 -19.94 -11.00
C ILE A 770 13.57 -19.12 -11.98
N ALA A 771 14.42 -19.77 -12.78
CA ALA A 771 15.24 -19.12 -13.78
C ALA A 771 14.41 -18.47 -14.91
N GLU A 772 13.25 -19.04 -15.29
CA GLU A 772 12.40 -18.51 -16.37
C GLU A 772 11.41 -17.38 -15.93
N ALA A 773 10.91 -17.42 -14.69
CA ALA A 773 9.97 -16.42 -14.15
C ALA A 773 10.63 -15.44 -13.17
N SER A 774 10.75 -15.85 -11.91
CA SER A 774 11.52 -15.24 -10.83
C SER A 774 11.25 -16.04 -9.55
N MET A 775 12.12 -15.93 -8.54
CA MET A 775 11.87 -16.52 -7.21
C MET A 775 10.57 -15.99 -6.58
N GLY A 776 10.26 -14.71 -6.79
CA GLY A 776 9.07 -14.08 -6.22
C GLY A 776 7.76 -14.65 -6.76
N ASP A 777 7.70 -14.90 -8.07
CA ASP A 777 6.51 -15.46 -8.72
C ASP A 777 6.26 -16.91 -8.31
N ILE A 778 7.34 -17.70 -8.22
CA ILE A 778 7.27 -19.09 -7.77
C ILE A 778 6.84 -19.19 -6.30
N LEU A 779 7.39 -18.36 -5.40
CA LEU A 779 6.94 -18.31 -4.00
C LEU A 779 5.48 -17.87 -3.87
N ARG A 780 5.01 -16.93 -4.71
CA ARG A 780 3.60 -16.52 -4.74
C ARG A 780 2.71 -17.71 -5.12
N PHE A 781 3.08 -18.45 -6.17
CA PHE A 781 2.38 -19.66 -6.59
C PHE A 781 2.37 -20.73 -5.48
N LEU A 782 3.51 -21.06 -4.87
CA LEU A 782 3.61 -22.07 -3.81
C LEU A 782 2.74 -21.72 -2.60
N ARG A 783 2.72 -20.44 -2.17
CA ARG A 783 1.87 -19.98 -1.06
C ARG A 783 0.39 -20.13 -1.37
N ARG A 784 -0.05 -19.75 -2.57
CA ARG A 784 -1.44 -19.92 -3.01
C ARG A 784 -1.82 -21.39 -3.18
N ALA A 785 -0.93 -22.22 -3.72
CA ALA A 785 -1.14 -23.66 -3.81
C ALA A 785 -1.26 -24.28 -2.40
N ARG A 786 -0.47 -23.83 -1.43
CA ARG A 786 -0.57 -24.25 -0.03
C ARG A 786 -1.90 -23.89 0.59
N GLU A 787 -2.37 -22.66 0.38
CA GLU A 787 -3.70 -22.22 0.84
C GLU A 787 -4.83 -23.04 0.19
N ALA A 788 -4.76 -23.28 -1.12
CA ALA A 788 -5.78 -24.04 -1.86
C ALA A 788 -5.82 -25.52 -1.45
N LEU A 789 -4.66 -26.12 -1.19
CA LEU A 789 -4.52 -27.53 -0.83
C LEU A 789 -4.60 -27.79 0.68
N ALA A 790 -4.67 -26.75 1.53
CA ALA A 790 -4.63 -26.89 3.00
C ALA A 790 -5.75 -27.79 3.57
N ALA A 791 -6.91 -27.83 2.93
CA ALA A 791 -8.04 -28.66 3.35
C ALA A 791 -7.85 -30.15 2.97
N GLN A 792 -6.99 -30.44 1.99
CA GLN A 792 -6.75 -31.79 1.49
C GLN A 792 -5.45 -32.33 2.10
N ARG A 793 -5.40 -33.62 2.48
CA ARG A 793 -4.16 -34.27 2.96
C ARG A 793 -3.20 -34.58 1.80
N VAL A 794 -2.81 -33.55 1.04
CA VAL A 794 -1.96 -33.65 -0.15
C VAL A 794 -0.51 -33.56 0.26
N THR A 795 0.29 -34.56 -0.12
CA THR A 795 1.74 -34.54 0.05
C THR A 795 2.38 -33.80 -1.12
N VAL A 796 3.18 -32.78 -0.83
CA VAL A 796 3.85 -31.98 -1.87
C VAL A 796 5.34 -32.27 -1.82
N ILE A 797 5.93 -32.62 -2.96
CA ILE A 797 7.34 -32.92 -3.10
C ILE A 797 7.92 -31.99 -4.15
N VAL A 798 8.92 -31.21 -3.79
CA VAL A 798 9.52 -30.22 -4.69
C VAL A 798 11.01 -30.46 -4.79
N ARG A 799 11.53 -30.61 -6.01
CA ARG A 799 12.96 -30.82 -6.22
C ARG A 799 13.66 -29.58 -6.76
N VAL A 800 14.86 -29.36 -6.22
CA VAL A 800 15.83 -28.38 -6.68
C VAL A 800 17.14 -29.12 -6.97
N ASN A 801 17.77 -28.85 -8.12
CA ASN A 801 19.10 -29.39 -8.41
C ASN A 801 20.14 -28.81 -7.42
N PRO A 802 21.04 -29.64 -6.86
CA PRO A 802 22.17 -29.15 -6.07
C PRO A 802 23.02 -28.17 -6.88
N GLY A 803 23.16 -26.95 -6.37
CA GLY A 803 23.88 -25.86 -7.06
C GLY A 803 23.05 -25.08 -8.09
N GLY A 804 21.77 -25.42 -8.31
CA GLY A 804 20.87 -24.68 -9.19
C GLY A 804 20.40 -23.33 -8.62
N LEU A 805 20.45 -23.17 -7.29
CA LEU A 805 20.11 -21.94 -6.57
C LEU A 805 21.22 -21.59 -5.57
N ALA A 806 21.35 -20.31 -5.23
CA ALA A 806 22.29 -19.87 -4.20
C ALA A 806 21.86 -20.38 -2.80
N PRO A 807 22.79 -20.59 -1.84
CA PRO A 807 22.44 -21.09 -0.50
C PRO A 807 21.40 -20.23 0.24
N ALA A 808 21.44 -18.90 0.06
CA ALA A 808 20.46 -17.98 0.64
C ALA A 808 19.06 -18.12 0.01
N GLU A 809 19.00 -18.47 -1.27
CA GLU A 809 17.75 -18.74 -1.99
C GLU A 809 17.13 -20.06 -1.55
N ILE A 810 17.97 -21.07 -1.32
CA ILE A 810 17.55 -22.37 -0.75
C ILE A 810 17.00 -22.16 0.67
N GLU A 811 17.67 -21.38 1.52
CA GLU A 811 17.19 -21.10 2.88
C GLU A 811 15.84 -20.36 2.87
N ARG A 812 15.68 -19.38 1.96
CA ARG A 812 14.41 -18.68 1.76
C ARG A 812 13.30 -19.62 1.28
N LEU A 813 13.61 -20.53 0.36
CA LEU A 813 12.66 -21.50 -0.17
C LEU A 813 12.27 -22.53 0.89
N ALA A 814 13.25 -23.06 1.65
CA ALA A 814 13.05 -24.02 2.72
C ALA A 814 12.07 -23.53 3.80
N GLY A 815 11.99 -22.21 4.03
CA GLY A 815 11.00 -21.60 4.93
C GLY A 815 9.53 -21.80 4.53
N GLU A 816 9.23 -22.21 3.29
CA GLU A 816 7.87 -22.51 2.84
C GLU A 816 7.47 -24.00 2.98
N PHE A 817 8.44 -24.88 3.29
CA PHE A 817 8.26 -26.33 3.39
C PHE A 817 8.32 -26.82 4.84
N ASP A 818 7.71 -27.97 5.13
CA ASP A 818 7.71 -28.56 6.47
C ASP A 818 9.05 -29.25 6.79
N GLU A 819 9.68 -29.85 5.79
CA GLU A 819 10.91 -30.62 5.94
C GLU A 819 11.78 -30.47 4.67
N THR A 820 13.09 -30.29 4.85
CA THR A 820 14.07 -30.25 3.76
C THR A 820 14.97 -31.48 3.82
N LEU A 821 15.09 -32.19 2.70
CA LEU A 821 15.89 -33.41 2.56
C LEU A 821 17.05 -33.15 1.58
N ASP A 822 18.28 -33.27 2.06
CA ASP A 822 19.49 -33.01 1.26
C ASP A 822 20.16 -34.31 0.81
N PHE A 823 20.21 -34.51 -0.51
CA PHE A 823 20.83 -35.64 -1.20
C PHE A 823 21.97 -35.23 -2.13
N ALA A 824 22.49 -34.01 -2.02
CA ALA A 824 23.55 -33.48 -2.88
C ALA A 824 24.85 -34.32 -2.86
N ALA A 825 25.07 -35.11 -1.80
CA ALA A 825 26.26 -35.93 -1.62
C ALA A 825 26.21 -37.32 -2.30
N ARG A 826 25.12 -37.68 -3.00
CA ARG A 826 25.00 -39.00 -3.65
C ARG A 826 25.47 -38.99 -5.11
N PRO A 827 26.46 -39.81 -5.50
CA PRO A 827 26.83 -39.99 -6.90
C PRO A 827 25.77 -40.80 -7.67
N ILE A 828 25.71 -40.55 -8.99
CA ILE A 828 24.70 -40.99 -9.96
C ILE A 828 24.53 -42.54 -10.06
N ASP A 829 25.48 -43.33 -9.57
CA ASP A 829 25.59 -44.77 -9.87
C ASP A 829 25.09 -45.76 -8.79
N SER A 830 24.41 -45.31 -7.73
CA SER A 830 24.11 -46.18 -6.56
C SER A 830 22.68 -46.77 -6.48
N LEU A 831 21.82 -46.57 -7.49
CA LEU A 831 20.51 -47.22 -7.55
C LEU A 831 20.49 -48.28 -8.66
N PRO A 832 20.08 -49.53 -8.38
CA PRO A 832 19.94 -50.53 -9.44
C PRO A 832 18.83 -50.11 -10.40
N ARG A 833 19.18 -49.94 -11.69
CA ARG A 833 18.23 -49.88 -12.81
C ARG A 833 17.51 -51.22 -12.90
N THR A 834 16.50 -51.44 -12.08
CA THR A 834 15.54 -52.53 -12.28
C THR A 834 14.37 -51.96 -13.06
N GLY A 835 14.42 -52.13 -14.38
CA GLY A 835 13.20 -52.06 -15.19
C GLY A 835 12.25 -53.19 -14.74
N PRO A 836 10.93 -53.03 -14.88
CA PRO A 836 10.00 -54.09 -14.53
C PRO A 836 10.23 -55.30 -15.44
N SER A 837 10.59 -56.45 -14.86
CA SER A 837 10.34 -57.75 -15.48
C SER A 837 8.82 -57.97 -15.46
N TRP A 838 8.16 -57.66 -16.57
CA TRP A 838 6.78 -58.08 -16.78
C TRP A 838 6.76 -59.59 -17.05
N PRO A 839 5.81 -60.36 -16.47
CA PRO A 839 5.57 -61.71 -16.93
C PRO A 839 5.10 -61.67 -18.39
N GLU A 840 5.69 -62.52 -19.23
CA GLU A 840 5.20 -62.83 -20.58
C GLU A 840 3.77 -63.38 -20.49
N ALA A 841 2.77 -62.51 -20.52
CA ALA A 841 1.42 -62.84 -20.91
C ALA A 841 0.70 -61.59 -21.38
N MET A 842 0.09 -61.68 -22.56
CA MET A 842 -0.77 -60.66 -23.21
C MET A 842 -0.06 -59.63 -24.10
N LEU A 843 0.70 -60.13 -25.07
CA LEU A 843 0.67 -59.60 -26.44
C LEU A 843 -0.29 -60.47 -27.25
N HIS A 844 -1.59 -60.11 -27.26
CA HIS A 844 -2.56 -60.42 -28.32
C HIS A 844 -3.92 -59.78 -27.96
N SER A 845 -4.13 -58.55 -28.45
CA SER A 845 -5.42 -58.02 -28.97
C SER A 845 -5.26 -56.55 -29.31
#